data_AF-A0A6N2MLF4-F1
#
_entry.id   AF-A0A6N2MLF4-F1
#
_cell.length_a   1.000
_cell.length_b   1.000
_cell.length_c   1.000
_cell.angle_alpha   90.00
_cell.angle_beta   90.00
_cell.angle_gamma   90.00
#
_symmetry.space_group_name_H-M   'P 1'
#
loop_
_entity.id
_entity.type
_entity.pdbx_description
1 polymer ?
#
loop_
_entity_poly.entity_id
_entity_poly.type
_entity_poly.pdbx_seq_one_letter_code
_entity_poly.pdbx_strand_id
1 'polypeptide(L)'
;MEKKLVEEKLRNLHSEHAEESALGSIVEFLNNKSILVIGATGFLAKIFVEKILRVQPEVKKLYLLLRAVDSKSAEERLHNEVIGKALFDVLREQHGANFLSFISEKLSPVPGDISCVDLGINDSLLKDQIWNEVDTVINFAATTNFDERYDVALGINTMGALHLLNFDGGLIKEKPFRLGTAKKSTKVTDIGMEKKLVEEKLRNLHSEHAEESVVTTYMKDYGIKRARMHGWPNTYVFTKAMGEMLLAHHNRDTVPLVILRPTMVTSTYQEPFPGWLEGVRTIDGVAVGYAKGKLKAFPFNPKLTVDVIPADMVINALIMAMVEYANRSTPSEIIYHVGSSLRNPFKFSSFQELNFRYFVQNPLIDKDGKPIKVGKVTAFSSMASFRIYMAIRYSLALKVFHLAINTVLFQKSYKDKYIALERKLKRGMRLAELYEPYVFFKGIFDDANSEKLQLAATKTCSEAYAFNFDPTSRKTLSSMELGSITQFLNNKSILVIGATGFLAKIFVEKILRVQPEVKKLYLLLRALDSKSAEERLHNEVIGKALFDVLREQHGANFHSFISEKLSPVPGDISCVDLGIRDSLLKDQIWNEVDTVINFAATTNFDERYDVALGINTMGALHLLNFVKKCNHAKVLVHLSTAYVCGEDGGLIKEKPFRLGTAKKSTKVTDIGMEKKLVEEKLKNLRSEHAEESAITSYMKDYGSKRARMHGWPNTYVFTKAMGEMLLVHHNRDTVPLVILRPTMVFHLAINTVLFQKSYKDKYIALERKLKRGMRLADLYEPYVFFKGIFDDANSEKLQIAASKTCSEAHAFNFDPTSINWETYMMDAHFPGLENIIFDGAEKYNAVPKQQVHFVFVEKILRVQPEVKKLYLLLRAVDTKSAEERLHNEVIGKALFDVLREQHGANFLSFISEKLSPVPGDISCVDLGIRDSLLKDQMWNEVDTVINFAATTNFDERYDVALGINTMGALHLLNFVKKCNHVKVLGHLSTAYVCGEDGGFIKEKPFRLGTAKKSTKVTDIGMEKKLVEESAVTTYMKDYGIKR
;
A
#
# COMPACT_ATOMS: atom_id res chain seq x y z
N MET A 1 38.94 -15.70 -23.15
CA MET A 1 38.71 -15.32 -24.56
C MET A 1 37.33 -14.68 -24.72
N GLU A 2 36.24 -15.38 -24.38
CA GLU A 2 34.85 -14.86 -24.44
C GLU A 2 34.65 -13.46 -23.84
N LYS A 3 35.24 -13.15 -22.67
CA LYS A 3 35.12 -11.81 -22.05
C LYS A 3 35.62 -10.68 -22.96
N LYS A 4 36.72 -10.89 -23.72
CA LYS A 4 37.17 -9.94 -24.74
C LYS A 4 36.17 -9.86 -25.90
N LEU A 5 35.70 -11.00 -26.40
CA LEU A 5 34.72 -11.05 -27.51
C LEU A 5 33.42 -10.31 -27.16
N VAL A 6 33.02 -10.30 -25.88
CA VAL A 6 31.92 -9.49 -25.35
C VAL A 6 32.30 -8.01 -25.24
N GLU A 7 33.46 -7.66 -24.68
CA GLU A 7 33.98 -6.27 -24.60
C GLU A 7 34.28 -5.62 -25.97
N GLU A 8 34.42 -6.43 -27.01
CA GLU A 8 34.70 -6.06 -28.40
C GLU A 8 33.38 -5.92 -29.18
N LYS A 9 32.42 -6.85 -29.01
CA LYS A 9 31.05 -6.64 -29.48
C LYS A 9 30.36 -5.44 -28.83
N LEU A 10 30.57 -5.23 -27.53
CA LEU A 10 30.06 -4.04 -26.82
C LEU A 10 30.62 -2.76 -27.43
N ARG A 11 31.92 -2.70 -27.74
CA ARG A 11 32.52 -1.54 -28.42
C ARG A 11 31.95 -1.30 -29.81
N ASN A 12 31.78 -2.34 -30.62
CA ASN A 12 31.25 -2.18 -31.97
C ASN A 12 29.75 -1.80 -31.99
N LEU A 13 28.98 -2.14 -30.95
CA LEU A 13 27.60 -1.62 -30.78
C LEU A 13 27.53 -0.12 -30.44
N HIS A 14 28.64 0.51 -30.01
CA HIS A 14 28.68 1.95 -29.74
C HIS A 14 29.04 2.79 -30.98
N SER A 15 29.65 2.19 -32.01
CA SER A 15 30.18 2.94 -33.18
C SER A 15 29.20 3.07 -34.35
N GLU A 16 28.08 2.35 -34.36
CA GLU A 16 27.07 2.41 -35.43
C GLU A 16 25.79 3.10 -34.94
N HIS A 17 25.31 4.04 -35.77
CA HIS A 17 24.13 4.89 -35.56
C HIS A 17 24.09 5.59 -34.19
N ALA A 18 24.88 6.67 -34.11
CA ALA A 18 24.59 7.84 -33.31
C ALA A 18 24.42 9.04 -34.27
N GLU A 19 23.23 9.18 -34.85
CA GLU A 19 22.81 10.50 -35.33
C GLU A 19 22.61 11.39 -34.10
N GLU A 20 23.17 12.60 -34.11
CA GLU A 20 23.08 13.52 -32.96
C GLU A 20 21.71 14.19 -32.88
N SER A 21 20.73 13.42 -32.43
CA SER A 21 19.48 13.96 -31.88
C SER A 21 19.81 14.77 -30.63
N ALA A 22 19.68 16.10 -30.74
CA ALA A 22 19.51 16.91 -29.55
C ALA A 22 18.14 16.60 -28.97
N LEU A 23 18.08 16.14 -27.71
CA LEU A 23 16.80 15.97 -27.04
C LEU A 23 16.16 17.36 -26.88
N GLY A 24 14.99 17.57 -27.49
CA GLY A 24 14.17 18.76 -27.24
C GLY A 24 13.75 18.85 -25.77
N SER A 25 13.31 20.04 -25.31
CA SER A 25 12.87 20.18 -23.92
C SER A 25 11.71 19.22 -23.64
N ILE A 26 11.78 18.58 -22.48
CA ILE A 26 10.77 17.62 -22.02
C ILE A 26 9.50 18.39 -21.69
N VAL A 27 9.65 19.57 -21.08
CA VAL A 27 8.58 20.54 -20.84
C VAL A 27 7.97 21.01 -22.17
N GLU A 28 8.76 21.40 -23.18
CA GLU A 28 8.22 21.83 -24.49
C GLU A 28 7.49 20.70 -25.24
N PHE A 29 8.01 19.48 -25.24
CA PHE A 29 7.33 18.34 -25.87
C PHE A 29 6.01 17.98 -25.17
N LEU A 30 5.90 18.21 -23.87
CA LEU A 30 4.68 17.92 -23.10
C LEU A 30 3.71 19.11 -23.06
N ASN A 31 4.19 20.34 -23.32
CA ASN A 31 3.38 21.55 -23.40
C ASN A 31 2.30 21.39 -24.48
N ASN A 32 1.03 21.58 -24.11
CA ASN A 32 -0.08 21.56 -25.07
C ASN A 32 -0.03 20.30 -25.98
N LYS A 33 0.24 19.14 -25.38
CA LYS A 33 0.32 17.79 -26.00
C LYS A 33 -0.35 16.73 -25.14
N SER A 34 -0.90 15.66 -25.75
CA SER A 34 -1.71 14.68 -25.03
C SER A 34 -1.62 13.19 -25.41
N ILE A 35 -1.85 12.33 -24.40
CA ILE A 35 -1.12 11.06 -24.29
C ILE A 35 -1.99 9.90 -23.72
N LEU A 36 -2.65 9.06 -24.54
CA LEU A 36 -3.36 7.82 -24.12
C LEU A 36 -2.38 6.76 -23.60
N VAL A 37 -1.68 7.06 -22.53
CA VAL A 37 -1.08 6.04 -21.68
C VAL A 37 -2.30 5.04 -21.39
N ILE A 38 -2.21 3.72 -21.18
CA ILE A 38 -3.42 2.84 -20.94
C ILE A 38 -3.21 1.94 -19.72
N GLY A 39 -4.03 1.98 -18.67
CA GLY A 39 -3.95 1.11 -17.47
C GLY A 39 -2.95 1.41 -16.33
N ALA A 40 -3.08 2.52 -15.58
CA ALA A 40 -2.20 2.97 -14.50
C ALA A 40 -2.56 2.70 -12.97
N THR A 41 -3.64 2.02 -12.50
CA THR A 41 -3.71 1.56 -11.06
C THR A 41 -2.62 0.55 -10.77
N GLY A 42 -2.00 0.03 -11.82
CA GLY A 42 -0.58 -0.26 -11.79
C GLY A 42 0.26 0.96 -11.37
N PHE A 43 0.31 1.21 -10.05
CA PHE A 43 1.42 1.73 -9.25
C PHE A 43 2.43 2.65 -9.95
N LEU A 44 3.22 2.13 -10.89
CA LEU A 44 4.12 2.89 -11.78
C LEU A 44 3.53 4.22 -12.24
N ALA A 45 2.25 4.24 -12.49
CA ALA A 45 1.67 5.26 -13.33
C ALA A 45 0.69 6.18 -12.63
N LYS A 46 0.40 5.85 -11.37
CA LYS A 46 0.23 6.87 -10.33
C LYS A 46 1.41 7.85 -10.39
N ILE A 47 2.65 7.33 -10.51
CA ILE A 47 3.88 8.14 -10.58
C ILE A 47 4.06 8.82 -11.95
N PHE A 48 3.65 8.21 -13.07
CA PHE A 48 3.62 8.93 -14.37
C PHE A 48 2.71 10.16 -14.31
N VAL A 49 1.48 9.97 -13.84
CA VAL A 49 0.47 11.02 -13.75
C VAL A 49 0.89 12.09 -12.74
N GLU A 50 1.47 11.68 -11.60
CA GLU A 50 2.07 12.57 -10.62
C GLU A 50 3.19 13.42 -11.24
N LYS A 51 4.20 12.75 -11.82
CA LYS A 51 5.41 13.34 -12.37
C LYS A 51 5.15 14.32 -13.52
N ILE A 52 4.25 13.96 -14.43
CA ILE A 52 3.87 14.82 -15.55
C ILE A 52 3.24 16.10 -15.04
N LEU A 53 2.25 15.99 -14.15
CA LEU A 53 1.58 17.16 -13.58
C LEU A 53 2.55 18.04 -12.76
N ARG A 54 3.48 17.43 -12.02
CA ARG A 54 4.45 18.15 -11.16
C ARG A 54 5.53 18.89 -11.93
N VAL A 55 5.91 18.40 -13.10
CA VAL A 55 7.07 18.93 -13.84
C VAL A 55 6.66 19.62 -15.14
N GLN A 56 5.41 19.44 -15.59
CA GLN A 56 4.82 20.22 -16.68
C GLN A 56 3.33 20.49 -16.41
N PRO A 57 2.96 21.60 -15.75
CA PRO A 57 1.55 21.99 -15.57
C PRO A 57 0.87 22.45 -16.87
N GLU A 58 1.61 22.90 -17.90
CA GLU A 58 1.08 23.26 -19.23
C GLU A 58 0.78 22.03 -20.10
N VAL A 59 0.91 20.84 -19.52
CA VAL A 59 0.28 19.66 -20.10
C VAL A 59 -1.23 19.89 -20.10
N LYS A 60 -1.88 19.63 -21.23
CA LYS A 60 -3.22 20.16 -21.51
C LYS A 60 -4.31 19.62 -20.50
N LYS A 61 -4.35 18.31 -20.21
CA LYS A 61 -4.81 17.67 -18.95
C LYS A 61 -4.17 16.30 -18.75
N LEU A 62 -4.83 15.28 -18.22
CA LEU A 62 -4.64 13.88 -18.49
C LEU A 62 -6.07 13.24 -18.79
N TYR A 63 -6.23 12.47 -19.88
CA TYR A 63 -7.36 11.64 -20.38
C TYR A 63 -6.92 10.24 -20.77
N LEU A 64 -7.49 9.25 -20.14
CA LEU A 64 -6.68 8.42 -19.29
C LEU A 64 -7.62 7.11 -19.26
N LEU A 65 -7.21 5.83 -19.33
CA LEU A 65 -8.16 4.65 -19.43
C LEU A 65 -9.03 4.33 -18.17
N LEU A 66 -10.19 3.63 -18.17
CA LEU A 66 -10.80 3.05 -16.92
C LEU A 66 -11.70 1.75 -17.03
N ARG A 67 -11.49 0.56 -16.42
CA ARG A 67 -12.57 -0.51 -16.26
C ARG A 67 -13.90 -0.24 -15.47
N ALA A 68 -14.78 0.72 -15.83
CA ALA A 68 -16.05 1.06 -15.11
C ALA A 68 -17.32 0.97 -15.98
N VAL A 69 -18.52 1.20 -15.39
CA VAL A 69 -19.82 0.90 -16.03
C VAL A 69 -20.58 2.08 -16.64
N ASP A 70 -20.39 3.30 -16.13
CA ASP A 70 -21.04 4.53 -16.59
C ASP A 70 -20.13 5.74 -16.28
N SER A 71 -20.54 6.95 -16.65
CA SER A 71 -19.66 8.12 -16.52
C SER A 71 -19.50 8.72 -15.12
N LYS A 72 -20.36 8.38 -14.18
CA LYS A 72 -20.32 8.89 -12.80
C LYS A 72 -19.86 7.81 -11.81
N SER A 73 -20.09 6.55 -12.13
CA SER A 73 -19.45 5.39 -11.49
C SER A 73 -17.95 5.45 -11.28
N ALA A 74 -17.07 6.21 -11.96
CA ALA A 74 -17.10 7.16 -13.07
C ALA A 74 -16.27 8.45 -12.77
N GLU A 75 -16.49 9.14 -11.62
CA GLU A 75 -15.62 10.23 -11.05
C GLU A 75 -14.81 9.93 -9.74
N GLU A 76 -15.47 9.26 -8.82
CA GLU A 76 -15.19 9.08 -7.38
C GLU A 76 -13.84 8.42 -7.18
N ARG A 77 -13.51 7.56 -8.12
CA ARG A 77 -12.42 6.63 -7.99
C ARG A 77 -11.10 7.29 -8.43
N LEU A 78 -11.18 8.49 -9.04
CA LEU A 78 -10.09 9.46 -9.18
C LEU A 78 -9.69 9.86 -7.78
N HIS A 79 -10.69 10.41 -7.10
CA HIS A 79 -10.57 10.98 -5.77
C HIS A 79 -10.05 9.97 -4.75
N ASN A 80 -10.47 8.69 -4.73
CA ASN A 80 -9.95 7.74 -3.72
C ASN A 80 -8.89 6.71 -4.21
N GLU A 81 -8.39 6.75 -5.47
CA GLU A 81 -7.18 5.96 -5.83
C GLU A 81 -6.08 6.59 -6.70
N VAL A 82 -6.26 7.67 -7.48
CA VAL A 82 -5.09 8.48 -7.92
C VAL A 82 -4.88 9.51 -6.85
N ILE A 83 -5.71 10.54 -6.89
CA ILE A 83 -5.39 11.84 -6.31
C ILE A 83 -5.57 11.86 -4.80
N GLY A 84 -6.33 10.90 -4.26
CA GLY A 84 -6.43 10.66 -2.82
C GLY A 84 -5.39 9.69 -2.26
N LYS A 85 -4.55 9.07 -3.09
CA LYS A 85 -3.43 8.26 -2.58
C LYS A 85 -2.31 9.17 -2.11
N ALA A 86 -1.60 8.64 -1.14
CA ALA A 86 -0.44 9.26 -0.54
C ALA A 86 0.80 9.32 -1.48
N LEU A 87 0.61 9.70 -2.74
CA LEU A 87 1.63 9.93 -3.77
C LEU A 87 1.43 11.31 -4.37
N PHE A 88 0.17 11.61 -4.69
CA PHE A 88 -0.28 12.89 -5.19
C PHE A 88 -0.14 13.98 -4.14
N ASP A 89 0.48 13.69 -2.99
CA ASP A 89 0.65 14.63 -1.89
C ASP A 89 1.51 15.80 -2.34
N VAL A 90 2.68 15.53 -2.93
CA VAL A 90 3.55 16.53 -3.58
C VAL A 90 2.94 17.13 -4.88
N LEU A 91 1.67 16.84 -5.18
CA LEU A 91 0.84 17.59 -6.14
C LEU A 91 -0.19 18.45 -5.44
N ARG A 92 -1.03 17.87 -4.58
CA ARG A 92 -1.88 18.63 -3.65
C ARG A 92 -1.05 19.33 -2.57
N GLU A 93 0.27 19.50 -2.73
CA GLU A 93 1.10 20.33 -1.85
C GLU A 93 0.94 21.80 -2.20
N GLN A 94 1.84 22.58 -2.83
CA GLN A 94 1.51 24.02 -3.04
C GLN A 94 0.39 24.33 -4.04
N HIS A 95 -0.43 23.34 -4.45
CA HIS A 95 -1.57 23.57 -5.33
C HIS A 95 -2.83 24.18 -4.69
N GLY A 96 -2.79 24.54 -3.40
CA GLY A 96 -3.84 25.29 -2.71
C GLY A 96 -5.23 24.63 -2.73
N ALA A 97 -6.25 25.39 -2.31
CA ALA A 97 -7.65 25.00 -2.50
C ALA A 97 -8.00 24.69 -3.98
N ASN A 98 -7.20 25.20 -4.90
CA ASN A 98 -7.31 25.02 -6.33
C ASN A 98 -6.86 23.63 -6.82
N PHE A 99 -6.34 22.73 -5.97
CA PHE A 99 -5.97 21.36 -6.39
C PHE A 99 -7.07 20.63 -7.14
N LEU A 100 -8.33 20.72 -6.69
CA LEU A 100 -9.44 20.08 -7.41
C LEU A 100 -9.83 20.84 -8.69
N SER A 101 -9.50 22.14 -8.81
CA SER A 101 -9.61 22.90 -10.06
C SER A 101 -8.56 22.42 -11.04
N PHE A 102 -7.27 22.51 -10.68
CA PHE A 102 -6.14 21.95 -11.43
C PHE A 102 -6.44 20.50 -11.79
N ILE A 103 -6.85 19.62 -10.87
CA ILE A 103 -7.15 18.24 -11.23
C ILE A 103 -8.40 18.11 -12.10
N SER A 104 -9.44 18.93 -11.98
CA SER A 104 -10.59 18.88 -12.91
C SER A 104 -10.27 19.46 -14.29
N GLU A 105 -9.27 20.33 -14.38
CA GLU A 105 -8.76 20.95 -15.60
C GLU A 105 -7.65 20.12 -16.23
N LYS A 106 -6.86 19.43 -15.39
CA LYS A 106 -5.60 18.69 -15.60
C LYS A 106 -5.71 17.15 -15.46
N LEU A 107 -6.83 16.55 -15.04
CA LEU A 107 -7.24 15.12 -15.16
C LEU A 107 -8.75 15.00 -15.45
N SER A 108 -9.26 14.01 -16.20
CA SER A 108 -10.73 13.86 -16.36
C SER A 108 -11.23 12.44 -16.67
N PRO A 109 -11.58 11.62 -15.66
CA PRO A 109 -11.86 10.16 -15.71
C PRO A 109 -12.47 9.62 -17.00
N VAL A 110 -12.24 8.38 -17.48
CA VAL A 110 -12.81 7.94 -18.78
C VAL A 110 -12.95 6.34 -18.96
N PRO A 111 -14.12 5.54 -19.00
CA PRO A 111 -14.24 4.08 -18.74
C PRO A 111 -15.08 3.02 -19.53
N GLY A 112 -14.56 1.79 -19.36
CA GLY A 112 -14.92 0.40 -19.72
C GLY A 112 -13.62 -0.48 -19.77
N ASP A 113 -13.67 -1.72 -20.26
CA ASP A 113 -12.56 -2.69 -20.18
C ASP A 113 -11.79 -2.89 -21.51
N ILE A 114 -10.48 -2.60 -21.52
CA ILE A 114 -9.53 -2.79 -22.65
C ILE A 114 -9.67 -4.15 -23.38
N SER A 115 -10.13 -5.19 -22.68
CA SER A 115 -10.39 -6.52 -23.24
C SER A 115 -11.58 -6.61 -24.21
N CYS A 116 -12.33 -5.52 -24.41
CA CYS A 116 -13.44 -5.39 -25.36
C CYS A 116 -13.05 -4.62 -26.64
N VAL A 117 -13.79 -4.83 -27.73
CA VAL A 117 -13.52 -4.21 -29.06
C VAL A 117 -13.58 -2.69 -28.99
N ASP A 118 -12.77 -2.04 -29.84
CA ASP A 118 -12.33 -0.63 -29.83
C ASP A 118 -11.68 -0.20 -28.50
N LEU A 119 -11.54 -1.12 -27.50
CA LEU A 119 -11.17 -1.05 -26.07
C LEU A 119 -12.30 -1.21 -24.97
N GLY A 120 -13.63 -1.39 -25.23
CA GLY A 120 -14.84 -1.38 -24.29
C GLY A 120 -15.90 -0.22 -23.90
N ILE A 121 -16.00 1.04 -24.45
CA ILE A 121 -16.82 2.23 -23.97
C ILE A 121 -18.28 2.39 -24.52
N ASN A 122 -19.17 3.26 -23.94
CA ASN A 122 -20.61 3.43 -24.30
C ASN A 122 -21.38 4.81 -24.67
N ASP A 123 -20.85 6.06 -24.70
CA ASP A 123 -21.31 7.26 -25.57
C ASP A 123 -20.37 7.90 -26.73
N SER A 124 -20.58 7.73 -28.05
CA SER A 124 -19.54 7.86 -29.16
C SER A 124 -18.85 9.19 -29.34
N LEU A 125 -19.34 10.22 -28.70
CA LEU A 125 -18.82 11.56 -28.87
C LEU A 125 -17.41 11.66 -28.37
N LEU A 126 -17.19 11.06 -27.21
CA LEU A 126 -15.89 10.98 -26.58
C LEU A 126 -14.95 10.09 -27.41
N LYS A 127 -15.47 9.01 -28.04
CA LYS A 127 -14.74 8.24 -29.08
C LYS A 127 -14.25 9.16 -30.19
N ASP A 128 -15.18 9.85 -30.83
CA ASP A 128 -14.91 10.76 -31.94
C ASP A 128 -14.13 12.01 -31.49
N GLN A 129 -14.15 12.36 -30.21
CA GLN A 129 -13.53 13.55 -29.65
C GLN A 129 -12.09 13.30 -29.24
N ILE A 130 -11.81 12.09 -28.75
CA ILE A 130 -10.47 11.58 -28.49
C ILE A 130 -9.78 11.20 -29.79
N TRP A 131 -10.34 10.28 -30.60
CA TRP A 131 -9.69 9.78 -31.82
C TRP A 131 -9.28 10.92 -32.77
N ASN A 132 -9.98 12.07 -32.74
CA ASN A 132 -9.69 13.29 -33.52
C ASN A 132 -8.68 14.27 -32.87
N GLU A 133 -7.98 13.86 -31.83
CA GLU A 133 -7.11 14.77 -31.08
C GLU A 133 -5.79 14.11 -30.63
N VAL A 134 -5.77 12.85 -30.21
CA VAL A 134 -4.59 12.07 -29.73
C VAL A 134 -3.23 12.36 -30.38
N ASP A 135 -2.26 12.80 -29.59
CA ASP A 135 -0.85 12.84 -30.02
C ASP A 135 -0.07 11.55 -29.71
N THR A 136 -0.39 10.82 -28.64
CA THR A 136 0.44 9.69 -28.16
C THR A 136 -0.39 8.61 -27.45
N VAL A 137 0.11 7.36 -27.39
CA VAL A 137 -0.49 6.23 -26.65
C VAL A 137 0.61 5.44 -25.89
N ILE A 138 0.40 5.04 -24.62
CA ILE A 138 1.41 4.30 -23.80
C ILE A 138 0.80 3.22 -22.87
N ASN A 139 0.74 1.97 -23.31
CA ASN A 139 0.11 0.90 -22.54
C ASN A 139 0.94 0.41 -21.31
N PHE A 140 0.38 0.55 -20.08
CA PHE A 140 0.79 -0.16 -18.85
C PHE A 140 -0.27 -1.19 -18.37
N ALA A 141 -1.43 -1.27 -19.03
CA ALA A 141 -2.51 -2.16 -18.69
C ALA A 141 -2.01 -3.61 -18.71
N ALA A 142 -2.14 -4.24 -17.56
CA ALA A 142 -1.99 -5.66 -17.43
C ALA A 142 -2.66 -6.15 -16.16
N THR A 143 -3.28 -7.33 -16.23
CA THR A 143 -3.38 -8.13 -15.00
C THR A 143 -1.99 -8.67 -14.66
N THR A 144 -1.29 -7.96 -13.78
CA THR A 144 0.03 -8.37 -13.26
C THR A 144 -0.06 -9.52 -12.26
N ASN A 145 -1.27 -10.03 -12.00
CA ASN A 145 -1.49 -11.22 -11.19
C ASN A 145 -1.00 -12.47 -11.96
N PHE A 146 0.13 -13.03 -11.52
CA PHE A 146 0.70 -14.26 -12.09
C PHE A 146 -0.23 -15.49 -11.99
N ASP A 147 -1.24 -15.44 -11.11
CA ASP A 147 -2.23 -16.47 -10.85
C ASP A 147 -3.63 -16.04 -11.33
N GLU A 148 -3.73 -15.33 -12.47
CA GLU A 148 -5.01 -14.86 -13.03
C GLU A 148 -5.73 -15.87 -13.93
N ARG A 149 -7.08 -15.76 -13.97
CA ARG A 149 -7.97 -16.42 -14.94
C ARG A 149 -7.45 -16.23 -16.35
N TYR A 150 -7.35 -17.31 -17.13
CA TYR A 150 -6.78 -17.23 -18.48
C TYR A 150 -7.59 -16.37 -19.43
N ASP A 151 -8.92 -16.42 -19.34
CA ASP A 151 -9.85 -15.56 -20.07
C ASP A 151 -9.60 -14.08 -19.80
N VAL A 152 -9.51 -13.67 -18.53
CA VAL A 152 -9.22 -12.28 -18.14
C VAL A 152 -7.81 -11.86 -18.58
N ALA A 153 -6.81 -12.73 -18.42
CA ALA A 153 -5.44 -12.44 -18.82
C ALA A 153 -5.27 -12.35 -20.35
N LEU A 154 -5.92 -13.22 -21.12
CA LEU A 154 -5.95 -13.19 -22.59
C LEU A 154 -6.74 -11.98 -23.08
N GLY A 155 -7.86 -11.62 -22.42
CA GLY A 155 -8.59 -10.39 -22.69
C GLY A 155 -7.72 -9.15 -22.53
N ILE A 156 -7.23 -8.90 -21.31
CA ILE A 156 -6.53 -7.65 -20.97
C ILE A 156 -5.15 -7.57 -21.62
N ASN A 157 -4.31 -8.60 -21.44
CA ASN A 157 -2.88 -8.52 -21.81
C ASN A 157 -2.63 -8.82 -23.30
N THR A 158 -3.56 -9.50 -23.98
CA THR A 158 -3.41 -9.93 -25.38
C THR A 158 -4.44 -9.26 -26.29
N MET A 159 -5.74 -9.48 -26.11
CA MET A 159 -6.76 -8.94 -27.00
C MET A 159 -6.86 -7.42 -26.93
N GLY A 160 -6.72 -6.82 -25.73
CA GLY A 160 -6.66 -5.37 -25.58
C GLY A 160 -5.45 -4.70 -26.25
N ALA A 161 -4.37 -5.45 -26.49
CA ALA A 161 -3.24 -4.98 -27.31
C ALA A 161 -3.55 -5.01 -28.82
N LEU A 162 -4.55 -5.79 -29.26
CA LEU A 162 -5.09 -5.75 -30.64
C LEU A 162 -6.23 -4.74 -30.78
N HIS A 163 -7.10 -4.57 -29.78
CA HIS A 163 -8.17 -3.56 -29.83
C HIS A 163 -7.61 -2.14 -29.86
N LEU A 164 -6.44 -1.94 -29.25
CA LEU A 164 -5.59 -0.78 -29.48
C LEU A 164 -5.38 -0.52 -30.98
N LEU A 165 -5.05 -1.53 -31.79
CA LEU A 165 -4.69 -1.35 -33.22
C LEU A 165 -5.86 -0.97 -34.15
N ASN A 166 -7.07 -0.79 -33.60
CA ASN A 166 -8.21 -0.17 -34.27
C ASN A 166 -8.30 1.35 -34.01
N PHE A 167 -7.23 1.94 -33.47
CA PHE A 167 -7.15 3.32 -33.02
C PHE A 167 -6.15 4.08 -33.90
N ASP A 168 -6.64 5.01 -34.73
CA ASP A 168 -5.83 5.71 -35.75
C ASP A 168 -4.80 6.70 -35.17
N GLY A 169 -4.90 7.03 -33.86
CA GLY A 169 -3.96 7.91 -33.17
C GLY A 169 -2.72 7.22 -32.63
N GLY A 170 -1.53 7.73 -33.01
CA GLY A 170 -0.28 7.63 -32.25
C GLY A 170 0.10 6.27 -31.63
N LEU A 171 -0.01 5.17 -32.39
CA LEU A 171 0.10 3.79 -31.87
C LEU A 171 1.25 2.95 -32.44
N ILE A 172 1.90 2.18 -31.59
CA ILE A 172 3.35 2.27 -31.52
C ILE A 172 3.89 0.84 -31.93
N LYS A 173 4.56 0.69 -33.11
CA LYS A 173 5.17 -0.57 -33.72
C LYS A 173 6.64 -0.42 -34.23
N GLU A 174 7.60 -1.38 -34.24
CA GLU A 174 7.78 -2.81 -33.82
C GLU A 174 8.97 -2.89 -32.79
N LYS A 175 9.64 -3.99 -32.35
CA LYS A 175 9.88 -5.33 -32.91
C LYS A 175 9.84 -6.47 -31.86
N PRO A 176 8.62 -6.90 -31.43
CA PRO A 176 8.31 -7.97 -30.48
C PRO A 176 8.83 -9.40 -30.73
N PHE A 177 8.37 -10.33 -29.86
CA PHE A 177 8.31 -11.75 -30.19
C PHE A 177 7.52 -11.95 -31.50
N ARG A 178 8.04 -12.75 -32.43
CA ARG A 178 7.36 -13.02 -33.70
C ARG A 178 6.09 -13.84 -33.45
N LEU A 179 5.01 -13.51 -34.17
CA LEU A 179 3.77 -14.28 -34.12
C LEU A 179 4.08 -15.77 -34.35
N GLY A 180 3.62 -16.63 -33.44
CA GLY A 180 3.88 -18.06 -33.50
C GLY A 180 5.13 -18.57 -32.77
N THR A 181 6.06 -17.73 -32.29
CA THR A 181 7.28 -18.26 -31.62
C THR A 181 7.03 -18.69 -30.17
N ALA A 182 6.82 -19.98 -29.97
CA ALA A 182 6.88 -20.61 -28.65
C ALA A 182 8.33 -20.68 -28.13
N LYS A 183 8.53 -20.39 -26.84
CA LYS A 183 9.86 -20.15 -26.24
C LYS A 183 10.73 -21.41 -26.09
N LYS A 184 10.13 -22.61 -26.26
CA LYS A 184 10.80 -23.93 -26.14
C LYS A 184 10.17 -25.09 -26.93
N SER A 185 9.14 -24.85 -27.76
CA SER A 185 8.43 -25.94 -28.46
C SER A 185 8.29 -25.67 -29.95
N THR A 186 8.15 -26.74 -30.74
CA THR A 186 7.97 -26.72 -32.20
C THR A 186 6.54 -26.34 -32.64
N LYS A 187 5.73 -25.78 -31.73
CA LYS A 187 4.33 -25.45 -31.99
C LYS A 187 4.15 -23.95 -32.18
N VAL A 188 3.52 -23.58 -33.28
CA VAL A 188 3.07 -22.21 -33.56
C VAL A 188 2.03 -21.80 -32.51
N THR A 189 2.27 -20.68 -31.82
CA THR A 189 1.25 -20.03 -30.98
C THR A 189 0.22 -19.30 -31.85
N ASP A 190 -0.86 -19.99 -32.21
CA ASP A 190 -2.05 -19.39 -32.83
C ASP A 190 -2.95 -18.76 -31.73
N ILE A 191 -3.00 -17.43 -31.71
CA ILE A 191 -3.75 -16.65 -30.71
C ILE A 191 -5.28 -16.76 -30.96
N GLY A 192 -5.70 -16.91 -32.21
CA GLY A 192 -7.11 -17.18 -32.55
C GLY A 192 -7.56 -18.56 -32.08
N MET A 193 -6.66 -19.55 -32.10
CA MET A 193 -6.90 -20.86 -31.49
C MET A 193 -6.96 -20.78 -29.96
N GLU A 194 -6.06 -20.06 -29.29
CA GLU A 194 -6.14 -19.86 -27.82
C GLU A 194 -7.48 -19.22 -27.41
N LYS A 195 -7.94 -18.18 -28.14
CA LYS A 195 -9.25 -17.55 -27.88
C LYS A 195 -10.41 -18.55 -28.00
N LYS A 196 -10.48 -19.31 -29.11
CA LYS A 196 -11.52 -20.34 -29.32
C LYS A 196 -11.53 -21.39 -28.20
N LEU A 197 -10.36 -21.87 -27.79
CA LEU A 197 -10.21 -22.88 -26.72
C LEU A 197 -10.65 -22.33 -25.35
N VAL A 198 -10.37 -21.07 -25.05
CA VAL A 198 -10.83 -20.38 -23.83
C VAL A 198 -12.35 -20.27 -23.80
N GLU A 199 -12.96 -19.77 -24.88
CA GLU A 199 -14.41 -19.59 -24.96
C GLU A 199 -15.17 -20.92 -24.89
N GLU A 200 -14.67 -21.96 -25.57
CA GLU A 200 -15.25 -23.31 -25.54
C GLU A 200 -15.22 -23.88 -24.12
N LYS A 201 -14.10 -23.75 -23.42
CA LYS A 201 -13.96 -24.28 -22.06
C LYS A 201 -14.82 -23.51 -21.05
N LEU A 202 -15.03 -22.21 -21.22
CA LEU A 202 -16.02 -21.44 -20.45
C LEU A 202 -17.46 -21.90 -20.74
N ARG A 203 -17.87 -22.01 -22.02
CA ARG A 203 -19.21 -22.49 -22.40
C ARG A 203 -19.52 -23.84 -21.78
N ASN A 204 -18.58 -24.78 -21.83
CA ASN A 204 -18.72 -26.11 -21.25
C ASN A 204 -18.92 -26.03 -19.72
N LEU A 205 -18.08 -25.28 -18.99
CA LEU A 205 -18.21 -25.11 -17.54
C LEU A 205 -19.56 -24.47 -17.13
N HIS A 206 -20.05 -23.49 -17.89
CA HIS A 206 -21.36 -22.88 -17.62
C HIS A 206 -22.52 -23.86 -17.92
N SER A 207 -22.41 -24.69 -18.96
CA SER A 207 -23.40 -25.75 -19.25
C SER A 207 -23.44 -26.84 -18.18
N GLU A 208 -22.29 -27.16 -17.58
CA GLU A 208 -22.15 -28.05 -16.42
C GLU A 208 -22.71 -27.44 -15.12
N HIS A 209 -23.28 -26.22 -15.17
CA HIS A 209 -23.78 -25.46 -14.02
C HIS A 209 -22.72 -25.25 -12.91
N ALA A 210 -21.45 -25.10 -13.31
CA ALA A 210 -20.35 -24.97 -12.38
C ALA A 210 -20.39 -23.63 -11.62
N GLU A 211 -20.29 -23.71 -10.29
CA GLU A 211 -20.05 -22.58 -9.38
C GLU A 211 -18.94 -21.65 -9.89
N GLU A 212 -19.15 -20.34 -9.81
CA GLU A 212 -18.19 -19.31 -10.30
C GLU A 212 -16.82 -19.41 -9.59
N SER A 213 -16.78 -19.94 -8.37
CA SER A 213 -15.54 -20.28 -7.66
C SER A 213 -14.76 -21.45 -8.29
N VAL A 214 -15.45 -22.40 -8.92
CA VAL A 214 -14.89 -23.51 -9.68
C VAL A 214 -14.42 -23.02 -11.05
N VAL A 215 -15.23 -22.21 -11.76
CA VAL A 215 -14.86 -21.57 -13.03
C VAL A 215 -13.56 -20.76 -12.87
N THR A 216 -13.53 -19.87 -11.87
CA THR A 216 -12.36 -19.06 -11.54
C THR A 216 -11.12 -19.89 -11.18
N THR A 217 -11.29 -21.01 -10.47
CA THR A 217 -10.16 -21.90 -10.14
C THR A 217 -9.65 -22.65 -11.39
N TYR A 218 -10.56 -23.18 -12.21
CA TYR A 218 -10.22 -23.91 -13.43
C TYR A 218 -9.44 -23.03 -14.40
N MET A 219 -9.93 -21.81 -14.66
CA MET A 219 -9.33 -20.93 -15.67
C MET A 219 -7.94 -20.41 -15.28
N LYS A 220 -7.64 -20.29 -13.98
CA LYS A 220 -6.28 -19.98 -13.48
C LYS A 220 -5.31 -21.13 -13.79
N ASP A 221 -5.68 -22.35 -13.41
CA ASP A 221 -4.86 -23.56 -13.63
C ASP A 221 -4.71 -23.89 -15.13
N TYR A 222 -5.75 -23.63 -15.93
CA TYR A 222 -5.74 -23.78 -17.39
C TYR A 222 -4.76 -22.79 -18.05
N GLY A 223 -4.74 -21.51 -17.62
CA GLY A 223 -3.80 -20.51 -18.13
C GLY A 223 -2.34 -20.85 -17.87
N ILE A 224 -2.02 -21.32 -16.66
CA ILE A 224 -0.68 -21.80 -16.31
C ILE A 224 -0.29 -23.01 -17.18
N LYS A 225 -1.25 -23.90 -17.51
CA LYS A 225 -1.03 -25.05 -18.40
C LYS A 225 -0.78 -24.62 -19.86
N ARG A 226 -1.52 -23.65 -20.40
CA ARG A 226 -1.30 -23.11 -21.77
C ARG A 226 0.02 -22.36 -21.88
N ALA A 227 0.33 -21.49 -20.91
CA ALA A 227 1.62 -20.78 -20.84
C ALA A 227 2.81 -21.74 -20.89
N ARG A 228 2.82 -22.76 -20.03
CA ARG A 228 3.91 -23.75 -19.97
C ARG A 228 4.02 -24.59 -21.26
N MET A 229 2.92 -24.83 -21.98
CA MET A 229 2.92 -25.54 -23.28
C MET A 229 3.65 -24.75 -24.39
N HIS A 230 3.53 -23.41 -24.37
CA HIS A 230 4.23 -22.51 -25.28
C HIS A 230 5.60 -22.03 -24.76
N GLY A 231 6.11 -22.64 -23.67
CA GLY A 231 7.42 -22.35 -23.09
C GLY A 231 7.47 -21.12 -22.16
N TRP A 232 6.33 -20.54 -21.81
CA TRP A 232 6.21 -19.37 -20.95
C TRP A 232 6.02 -19.75 -19.46
N PRO A 233 6.51 -18.91 -18.53
CA PRO A 233 6.58 -19.28 -17.10
C PRO A 233 5.20 -19.36 -16.42
N ASN A 234 4.33 -18.41 -16.73
CA ASN A 234 3.00 -18.25 -16.14
C ASN A 234 2.06 -17.51 -17.13
N THR A 235 0.78 -17.41 -16.77
CA THR A 235 -0.27 -16.79 -17.60
C THR A 235 0.04 -15.33 -17.97
N TYR A 236 0.59 -14.55 -17.04
CA TYR A 236 0.92 -13.13 -17.23
C TYR A 236 1.95 -12.93 -18.35
N VAL A 237 3.14 -13.55 -18.25
CA VAL A 237 4.19 -13.32 -19.25
C VAL A 237 3.80 -13.91 -20.61
N PHE A 238 3.06 -15.02 -20.63
CA PHE A 238 2.53 -15.59 -21.88
C PHE A 238 1.59 -14.60 -22.59
N THR A 239 0.65 -14.03 -21.85
CA THR A 239 -0.37 -13.14 -22.44
C THR A 239 0.18 -11.76 -22.79
N LYS A 240 1.12 -11.19 -22.00
CA LYS A 240 1.86 -9.99 -22.45
C LYS A 240 2.71 -10.25 -23.69
N ALA A 241 3.40 -11.39 -23.78
CA ALA A 241 4.16 -11.74 -24.99
C ALA A 241 3.26 -11.90 -26.23
N MET A 242 2.06 -12.49 -26.09
CA MET A 242 1.08 -12.53 -27.17
C MET A 242 0.49 -11.14 -27.50
N GLY A 243 0.36 -10.24 -26.52
CA GLY A 243 -0.01 -8.84 -26.77
C GLY A 243 1.05 -8.10 -27.58
N GLU A 244 2.33 -8.26 -27.24
CA GLU A 244 3.44 -7.77 -28.06
C GLU A 244 3.40 -8.40 -29.47
N MET A 245 3.18 -9.71 -29.63
CA MET A 245 3.03 -10.37 -30.94
C MET A 245 1.91 -9.76 -31.82
N LEU A 246 0.82 -9.29 -31.22
CA LEU A 246 -0.31 -8.70 -31.96
C LEU A 246 0.00 -7.27 -32.43
N LEU A 247 0.61 -6.45 -31.55
CA LEU A 247 1.14 -5.12 -31.88
C LEU A 247 2.15 -5.19 -33.03
N ALA A 248 3.02 -6.21 -33.04
CA ALA A 248 3.96 -6.47 -34.12
C ALA A 248 3.30 -6.73 -35.48
N HIS A 249 2.23 -7.52 -35.46
CA HIS A 249 1.72 -8.18 -36.67
C HIS A 249 0.68 -7.36 -37.44
N HIS A 250 -0.09 -6.51 -36.74
CA HIS A 250 -1.21 -5.79 -37.36
C HIS A 250 -0.92 -4.31 -37.60
N ASN A 251 0.01 -3.68 -36.87
CA ASN A 251 0.42 -2.31 -37.14
C ASN A 251 1.39 -2.30 -38.34
N ARG A 252 0.84 -1.99 -39.52
CA ARG A 252 1.56 -2.03 -40.80
C ARG A 252 2.13 -0.66 -41.13
N ASP A 253 3.14 -0.29 -40.34
CA ASP A 253 3.94 0.94 -40.52
C ASP A 253 3.12 2.25 -40.43
N THR A 254 1.90 2.17 -39.89
CA THR A 254 1.00 3.32 -39.76
C THR A 254 1.38 4.26 -38.62
N VAL A 255 1.96 3.74 -37.52
CA VAL A 255 2.42 4.52 -36.36
C VAL A 255 3.47 3.70 -35.51
N PRO A 256 4.35 4.30 -34.65
CA PRO A 256 5.72 3.77 -34.45
C PRO A 256 6.24 3.59 -32.95
N LEU A 257 7.16 2.65 -32.63
CA LEU A 257 7.32 2.03 -31.27
C LEU A 257 8.41 2.50 -30.29
N VAL A 258 7.96 2.65 -29.04
CA VAL A 258 8.68 2.62 -27.76
C VAL A 258 8.13 1.49 -26.85
N ILE A 259 8.69 0.26 -26.84
CA ILE A 259 8.37 -0.74 -25.79
C ILE A 259 9.31 -0.51 -24.62
N LEU A 260 8.78 -0.09 -23.47
CA LEU A 260 9.48 -0.28 -22.21
C LEU A 260 9.23 -1.69 -21.67
N ARG A 261 10.31 -2.44 -21.41
CA ARG A 261 10.29 -3.66 -20.59
C ARG A 261 11.00 -3.36 -19.27
N PRO A 262 10.29 -2.82 -18.25
CA PRO A 262 10.88 -2.64 -16.92
C PRO A 262 11.08 -3.98 -16.23
N THR A 263 12.02 -4.03 -15.29
CA THR A 263 12.34 -5.24 -14.51
C THR A 263 11.48 -5.29 -13.23
N MET A 264 11.96 -5.82 -12.09
CA MET A 264 11.10 -5.84 -10.88
C MET A 264 11.02 -4.46 -10.24
N VAL A 265 10.00 -3.69 -10.62
CA VAL A 265 9.76 -2.36 -10.09
C VAL A 265 9.57 -2.41 -8.56
N THR A 266 10.32 -1.57 -7.84
CA THR A 266 10.26 -1.37 -6.38
C THR A 266 9.58 -0.04 -6.02
N SER A 267 9.66 0.43 -4.77
CA SER A 267 9.25 1.78 -4.40
C SER A 267 9.94 2.87 -5.22
N THR A 268 9.44 4.10 -5.13
CA THR A 268 10.20 5.30 -5.53
C THR A 268 11.52 5.38 -4.76
N TYR A 269 12.56 5.94 -5.38
CA TYR A 269 13.88 6.16 -4.78
C TYR A 269 14.07 7.60 -4.28
N GLN A 270 13.54 8.57 -5.02
CA GLN A 270 13.62 10.00 -4.72
C GLN A 270 12.27 10.68 -4.92
N GLU A 271 11.56 10.39 -6.03
CA GLU A 271 10.44 11.23 -6.48
C GLU A 271 9.06 10.56 -6.41
N PRO A 272 7.99 11.31 -6.09
CA PRO A 272 8.02 12.67 -5.55
C PRO A 272 8.62 12.71 -4.12
N PHE A 273 8.59 11.58 -3.42
CA PHE A 273 9.33 11.36 -2.18
C PHE A 273 9.83 9.90 -2.11
N PRO A 274 10.90 9.61 -1.34
CA PRO A 274 11.49 8.27 -1.25
C PRO A 274 10.57 7.26 -0.56
N GLY A 275 10.50 6.05 -1.11
CA GLY A 275 9.86 4.91 -0.46
C GLY A 275 8.34 4.78 -0.68
N TRP A 276 7.74 5.59 -1.55
CA TRP A 276 6.33 5.39 -1.91
C TRP A 276 6.12 4.06 -2.63
N LEU A 277 5.14 3.29 -2.16
CA LEU A 277 4.80 1.96 -2.66
C LEU A 277 3.31 1.70 -2.52
N GLU A 278 2.68 1.11 -3.54
CA GLU A 278 1.27 0.72 -3.45
C GLU A 278 1.06 -0.79 -3.49
N GLY A 279 0.64 -1.32 -2.34
CA GLY A 279 0.44 -2.75 -2.12
C GLY A 279 1.73 -3.45 -1.71
N VAL A 280 1.80 -4.76 -1.92
CA VAL A 280 3.00 -5.56 -1.68
C VAL A 280 3.20 -6.40 -2.94
N ARG A 281 4.15 -6.00 -3.79
CA ARG A 281 4.36 -6.57 -5.13
C ARG A 281 5.58 -7.49 -5.13
N THR A 282 5.79 -8.21 -6.23
CA THR A 282 6.99 -9.01 -6.59
C THR A 282 7.97 -9.31 -5.44
N ILE A 283 8.95 -8.45 -5.22
CA ILE A 283 10.04 -8.60 -4.27
C ILE A 283 9.70 -8.03 -2.88
N ASP A 284 8.79 -7.07 -2.78
CA ASP A 284 8.22 -6.63 -1.50
C ASP A 284 7.51 -7.79 -0.81
N GLY A 285 6.88 -8.70 -1.56
CA GLY A 285 6.32 -9.94 -1.02
C GLY A 285 7.37 -10.82 -0.33
N VAL A 286 8.60 -10.82 -0.85
CA VAL A 286 9.77 -11.50 -0.28
C VAL A 286 10.27 -10.73 0.94
N ALA A 287 10.50 -9.42 0.82
CA ALA A 287 10.97 -8.54 1.90
C ALA A 287 9.99 -8.48 3.08
N VAL A 288 8.69 -8.30 2.82
CA VAL A 288 7.61 -8.29 3.83
C VAL A 288 7.36 -9.69 4.40
N GLY A 289 7.54 -10.76 3.61
CA GLY A 289 7.52 -12.14 4.10
C GLY A 289 8.70 -12.45 5.03
N TYR A 290 9.87 -11.87 4.72
CA TYR A 290 11.10 -11.96 5.47
C TYR A 290 11.05 -11.15 6.77
N ALA A 291 10.79 -9.84 6.67
CA ALA A 291 10.59 -8.90 7.76
C ALA A 291 9.46 -9.31 8.72
N LYS A 292 8.46 -10.07 8.26
CA LYS A 292 7.42 -10.67 9.12
C LYS A 292 7.79 -12.09 9.62
N GLY A 293 9.07 -12.48 9.55
CA GLY A 293 9.66 -13.67 10.15
C GLY A 293 9.27 -15.01 9.51
N LYS A 294 8.55 -14.98 8.38
CA LYS A 294 7.89 -16.14 7.78
C LYS A 294 8.78 -16.84 6.76
N LEU A 295 9.59 -16.05 6.05
CA LEU A 295 10.44 -16.53 4.96
C LEU A 295 11.80 -17.00 5.49
N LYS A 296 11.87 -18.27 5.88
CA LYS A 296 13.12 -18.91 6.37
C LYS A 296 13.92 -19.61 5.28
N ALA A 297 13.20 -20.14 4.30
CA ALA A 297 13.73 -20.80 3.13
C ALA A 297 12.99 -20.21 1.92
N PHE A 298 13.73 -19.79 0.89
CA PHE A 298 13.16 -19.33 -0.37
C PHE A 298 14.07 -19.79 -1.51
N PRO A 299 13.53 -20.28 -2.64
CA PRO A 299 14.34 -20.92 -3.66
C PRO A 299 14.92 -19.88 -4.60
N PHE A 300 15.90 -19.10 -4.13
CA PHE A 300 16.67 -18.18 -4.96
C PHE A 300 18.15 -18.53 -4.90
N ASN A 301 18.89 -18.22 -5.97
CA ASN A 301 20.34 -18.42 -6.01
C ASN A 301 21.06 -17.11 -5.62
N PRO A 302 21.77 -17.03 -4.46
CA PRO A 302 22.39 -15.79 -3.99
C PRO A 302 23.44 -15.19 -4.92
N LYS A 303 23.97 -15.96 -5.88
CA LYS A 303 24.97 -15.51 -6.85
C LYS A 303 24.37 -14.80 -8.06
N LEU A 304 23.05 -14.89 -8.28
CA LEU A 304 22.35 -14.25 -9.39
C LEU A 304 21.92 -12.83 -9.02
N THR A 305 21.73 -12.00 -10.04
CA THR A 305 21.25 -10.62 -9.89
C THR A 305 19.74 -10.61 -9.64
N VAL A 306 19.32 -9.81 -8.66
CA VAL A 306 17.95 -9.32 -8.58
C VAL A 306 17.87 -8.14 -9.53
N ASP A 307 17.17 -8.29 -10.65
CA ASP A 307 16.92 -7.14 -11.50
C ASP A 307 15.71 -6.35 -10.98
N VAL A 308 16.00 -5.24 -10.31
CA VAL A 308 15.04 -4.27 -9.78
C VAL A 308 15.31 -2.89 -10.33
N ILE A 309 14.29 -2.05 -10.31
CA ILE A 309 14.40 -0.64 -10.67
C ILE A 309 13.39 0.18 -9.83
N PRO A 310 13.76 1.36 -9.30
CA PRO A 310 12.82 2.27 -8.66
C PRO A 310 11.70 2.72 -9.62
N ALA A 311 10.51 2.97 -9.09
CA ALA A 311 9.34 3.25 -9.93
C ALA A 311 9.40 4.63 -10.62
N ASP A 312 9.93 5.63 -9.93
CA ASP A 312 10.30 6.94 -10.46
C ASP A 312 11.32 6.84 -11.61
N MET A 313 12.37 6.02 -11.46
CA MET A 313 13.33 5.79 -12.55
C MET A 313 12.69 5.17 -13.81
N VAL A 314 11.68 4.30 -13.67
CA VAL A 314 10.94 3.75 -14.82
C VAL A 314 10.10 4.82 -15.52
N ILE A 315 9.57 5.78 -14.78
CA ILE A 315 8.78 6.88 -15.33
C ILE A 315 9.66 7.94 -15.99
N ASN A 316 10.77 8.30 -15.36
CA ASN A 316 11.78 9.18 -15.97
C ASN A 316 12.30 8.57 -17.29
N ALA A 317 12.62 7.27 -17.31
CA ALA A 317 13.01 6.57 -18.54
C ALA A 317 11.89 6.52 -19.61
N LEU A 318 10.61 6.47 -19.22
CA LEU A 318 9.49 6.52 -20.17
C LEU A 318 9.34 7.88 -20.83
N ILE A 319 9.27 8.93 -20.02
CA ILE A 319 9.06 10.31 -20.48
C ILE A 319 10.17 10.69 -21.46
N MET A 320 11.41 10.41 -21.05
CA MET A 320 12.60 10.51 -21.90
C MET A 320 12.44 9.77 -23.23
N ALA A 321 12.02 8.50 -23.20
CA ALA A 321 11.88 7.69 -24.40
C ALA A 321 10.80 8.22 -25.37
N MET A 322 9.75 8.89 -24.88
CA MET A 322 8.75 9.54 -25.73
C MET A 322 9.32 10.76 -26.45
N VAL A 323 9.99 11.65 -25.70
CA VAL A 323 10.57 12.90 -26.22
C VAL A 323 11.64 12.60 -27.27
N GLU A 324 12.54 11.66 -26.97
CA GLU A 324 13.55 11.18 -27.90
C GLU A 324 12.93 10.57 -29.17
N TYR A 325 11.85 9.81 -29.03
CA TYR A 325 11.21 9.17 -30.18
C TYR A 325 10.50 10.18 -31.10
N ALA A 326 9.80 11.14 -30.52
CA ALA A 326 9.04 12.14 -31.27
C ALA A 326 9.90 13.09 -32.12
N ASN A 327 11.18 13.26 -31.76
CA ASN A 327 12.14 14.10 -32.47
C ASN A 327 12.89 13.37 -33.61
N ARG A 328 12.61 12.10 -33.89
CA ARG A 328 13.33 11.30 -34.90
C ARG A 328 12.79 11.46 -36.31
N SER A 329 13.70 11.72 -37.26
CA SER A 329 13.38 11.89 -38.68
C SER A 329 13.08 10.57 -39.43
N THR A 330 13.31 9.41 -38.80
CA THR A 330 13.02 8.09 -39.39
C THR A 330 12.23 7.19 -38.44
N PRO A 331 11.07 6.62 -38.86
CA PRO A 331 10.35 5.63 -38.06
C PRO A 331 11.18 4.34 -37.94
N SER A 332 11.86 4.20 -36.81
CA SER A 332 12.71 3.04 -36.48
C SER A 332 12.40 2.53 -35.07
N GLU A 333 12.58 1.23 -34.85
CA GLU A 333 11.74 0.48 -33.92
C GLU A 333 12.47 0.23 -32.58
N ILE A 334 12.04 0.85 -31.47
CA ILE A 334 12.86 0.90 -30.25
C ILE A 334 12.22 0.16 -29.06
N ILE A 335 13.04 -0.68 -28.44
CA ILE A 335 12.76 -1.33 -27.16
C ILE A 335 13.77 -0.83 -26.13
N TYR A 336 13.25 -0.36 -25.00
CA TYR A 336 14.04 0.04 -23.83
C TYR A 336 13.87 -1.01 -22.73
N HIS A 337 14.94 -1.71 -22.39
CA HIS A 337 14.97 -2.56 -21.20
C HIS A 337 15.36 -1.68 -20.01
N VAL A 338 14.46 -1.53 -19.04
CA VAL A 338 14.64 -0.57 -17.92
C VAL A 338 14.86 -1.36 -16.63
N GLY A 339 16.14 -1.55 -16.29
CA GLY A 339 16.57 -2.37 -15.15
C GLY A 339 17.95 -1.94 -14.64
N SER A 340 18.38 -2.49 -13.51
CA SER A 340 19.69 -2.19 -12.93
C SER A 340 20.74 -3.28 -13.19
N SER A 341 20.35 -4.47 -13.68
CA SER A 341 21.22 -5.66 -13.60
C SER A 341 22.52 -5.61 -14.40
N LEU A 342 22.63 -4.77 -15.42
CA LEU A 342 23.86 -4.60 -16.20
C LEU A 342 24.80 -3.54 -15.59
N ARG A 343 24.24 -2.42 -15.09
CA ARG A 343 25.01 -1.25 -14.61
C ARG A 343 25.22 -1.20 -13.09
N ASN A 344 24.20 -1.50 -12.31
CA ASN A 344 24.27 -1.60 -10.84
C ASN A 344 23.72 -2.96 -10.36
N PRO A 345 24.47 -4.07 -10.57
CA PRO A 345 23.99 -5.43 -10.34
C PRO A 345 23.71 -5.76 -8.86
N PHE A 346 22.46 -5.57 -8.44
CA PHE A 346 21.99 -5.89 -7.09
C PHE A 346 21.80 -7.39 -6.89
N LYS A 347 22.81 -8.10 -6.37
CA LYS A 347 22.76 -9.57 -6.21
C LYS A 347 21.74 -10.02 -5.16
N PHE A 348 21.17 -11.22 -5.32
CA PHE A 348 20.27 -11.82 -4.32
C PHE A 348 20.93 -11.97 -2.95
N SER A 349 22.25 -12.19 -2.90
CA SER A 349 23.05 -12.12 -1.67
C SER A 349 23.08 -10.71 -1.06
N SER A 350 23.24 -9.66 -1.86
CA SER A 350 23.16 -8.27 -1.42
C SER A 350 21.75 -7.91 -0.93
N PHE A 351 20.69 -8.32 -1.64
CA PHE A 351 19.31 -8.14 -1.19
C PHE A 351 19.05 -8.85 0.13
N GLN A 352 19.50 -10.11 0.27
CA GLN A 352 19.45 -10.87 1.51
C GLN A 352 20.22 -10.18 2.65
N GLU A 353 21.39 -9.60 2.38
CA GLU A 353 22.21 -8.92 3.37
C GLU A 353 21.63 -7.57 3.79
N LEU A 354 21.11 -6.76 2.85
CA LEU A 354 20.45 -5.49 3.16
C LEU A 354 19.14 -5.72 3.90
N ASN A 355 18.32 -6.70 3.51
CA ASN A 355 17.13 -7.08 4.28
C ASN A 355 17.52 -7.55 5.68
N PHE A 356 18.55 -8.40 5.81
CA PHE A 356 19.02 -8.89 7.10
C PHE A 356 19.50 -7.73 7.98
N ARG A 357 20.36 -6.85 7.49
CA ARG A 357 20.84 -5.67 8.22
C ARG A 357 19.68 -4.75 8.60
N TYR A 358 18.88 -4.33 7.63
CA TYR A 358 17.80 -3.37 7.83
C TYR A 358 16.73 -3.90 8.79
N PHE A 359 16.25 -5.13 8.64
CA PHE A 359 15.22 -5.69 9.55
C PHE A 359 15.80 -6.34 10.83
N VAL A 360 17.13 -6.39 11.02
CA VAL A 360 17.76 -6.59 12.34
C VAL A 360 17.89 -5.26 13.09
N GLN A 361 18.11 -4.15 12.39
CA GLN A 361 18.21 -2.80 12.96
C GLN A 361 16.83 -2.17 13.22
N ASN A 362 15.91 -2.33 12.26
CA ASN A 362 14.54 -1.83 12.25
C ASN A 362 13.50 -2.98 12.13
N PRO A 363 13.46 -3.93 13.10
CA PRO A 363 12.53 -5.07 13.06
C PRO A 363 11.06 -4.64 13.15
N LEU A 364 10.26 -4.93 12.11
CA LEU A 364 8.83 -4.59 12.03
C LEU A 364 8.05 -5.04 13.26
N ILE A 365 7.13 -4.24 13.78
CA ILE A 365 6.23 -4.67 14.86
C ILE A 365 5.16 -5.63 14.29
N ASP A 366 4.93 -6.79 14.93
CA ASP A 366 3.79 -7.66 14.61
C ASP A 366 2.48 -7.14 15.25
N LYS A 367 1.37 -7.89 15.12
CA LYS A 367 0.15 -7.53 15.86
C LYS A 367 0.17 -7.99 17.30
N ASP A 368 1.27 -8.61 17.75
CA ASP A 368 1.63 -8.47 19.14
C ASP A 368 2.02 -6.99 19.35
N GLY A 369 3.21 -6.56 18.94
CA GLY A 369 3.94 -5.53 19.70
C GLY A 369 5.39 -5.96 19.91
N LYS A 370 5.67 -7.19 19.47
CA LYS A 370 6.97 -7.77 19.27
C LYS A 370 7.54 -7.24 17.94
N PRO A 371 8.64 -6.48 17.94
CA PRO A 371 9.50 -6.37 16.75
C PRO A 371 9.81 -7.76 16.15
N ILE A 372 9.87 -7.92 14.83
CA ILE A 372 9.89 -9.24 14.17
C ILE A 372 11.29 -9.68 13.73
N LYS A 373 11.61 -10.94 14.05
CA LYS A 373 12.90 -11.58 13.89
C LYS A 373 13.21 -11.98 12.46
N VAL A 374 14.37 -11.53 11.98
CA VAL A 374 14.95 -11.99 10.72
C VAL A 374 16.35 -12.57 10.92
N GLY A 375 16.59 -13.78 10.40
CA GLY A 375 17.91 -14.39 10.27
C GLY A 375 18.27 -14.49 8.79
N LYS A 376 19.52 -14.75 8.41
CA LYS A 376 19.85 -14.93 6.98
C LYS A 376 19.05 -16.10 6.38
N VAL A 377 18.35 -15.86 5.26
CA VAL A 377 17.48 -16.86 4.61
C VAL A 377 18.31 -18.06 4.14
N THR A 378 17.79 -19.28 4.32
CA THR A 378 18.32 -20.46 3.61
C THR A 378 17.93 -20.35 2.14
N ALA A 379 18.89 -19.94 1.32
CA ALA A 379 18.75 -19.82 -0.12
C ALA A 379 19.14 -21.13 -0.81
N PHE A 380 18.43 -21.51 -1.87
CA PHE A 380 18.62 -22.77 -2.58
C PHE A 380 18.97 -22.49 -4.03
N SER A 381 20.09 -23.02 -4.53
CA SER A 381 20.61 -22.73 -5.87
C SER A 381 19.84 -23.41 -7.02
N SER A 382 18.86 -24.26 -6.72
CA SER A 382 17.93 -24.86 -7.69
C SER A 382 16.59 -25.26 -7.05
N MET A 383 15.51 -25.27 -7.84
CA MET A 383 14.23 -25.85 -7.41
C MET A 383 14.31 -27.34 -7.09
N ALA A 384 15.26 -28.10 -7.66
CA ALA A 384 15.49 -29.49 -7.26
C ALA A 384 15.94 -29.58 -5.79
N SER A 385 16.95 -28.79 -5.41
CA SER A 385 17.41 -28.73 -4.01
C SER A 385 16.33 -28.21 -3.04
N PHE A 386 15.52 -27.23 -3.46
CA PHE A 386 14.38 -26.77 -2.68
C PHE A 386 13.27 -27.81 -2.57
N ARG A 387 12.90 -28.51 -3.65
CA ARG A 387 11.92 -29.61 -3.62
C ARG A 387 12.39 -30.75 -2.72
N ILE A 388 13.67 -31.11 -2.74
CA ILE A 388 14.25 -32.12 -1.83
C ILE A 388 14.17 -31.65 -0.37
N TYR A 389 14.58 -30.41 -0.09
CA TYR A 389 14.45 -29.81 1.24
C TYR A 389 13.00 -29.78 1.71
N MET A 390 12.05 -29.32 0.87
CA MET A 390 10.63 -29.29 1.19
C MET A 390 10.03 -30.68 1.36
N ALA A 391 10.51 -31.67 0.61
CA ALA A 391 10.09 -33.06 0.72
C ALA A 391 10.51 -33.67 2.06
N ILE A 392 11.80 -33.57 2.40
CA ILE A 392 12.36 -34.10 3.66
C ILE A 392 11.81 -33.33 4.87
N ARG A 393 11.83 -31.98 4.82
CA ARG A 393 11.55 -31.13 5.98
C ARG A 393 10.07 -30.98 6.32
N TYR A 394 9.18 -31.14 5.33
CA TYR A 394 7.73 -30.93 5.49
C TYR A 394 6.85 -32.01 4.86
N SER A 395 7.09 -32.46 3.61
CA SER A 395 6.17 -33.39 2.92
C SER A 395 6.17 -34.79 3.53
N LEU A 396 7.33 -35.35 3.86
CA LEU A 396 7.46 -36.67 4.47
C LEU A 396 6.78 -36.71 5.84
N ALA A 397 7.05 -35.70 6.68
CA ALA A 397 6.38 -35.53 7.97
C ALA A 397 4.85 -35.38 7.82
N LEU A 398 4.38 -34.65 6.80
CA LEU A 398 2.95 -34.49 6.52
C LEU A 398 2.29 -35.81 6.04
N LYS A 399 3.00 -36.64 5.27
CA LYS A 399 2.52 -37.98 4.85
C LYS A 399 2.44 -38.95 6.04
N VAL A 400 3.44 -38.97 6.92
CA VAL A 400 3.42 -39.76 8.16
C VAL A 400 2.28 -39.30 9.07
N PHE A 401 2.04 -37.97 9.17
CA PHE A 401 0.91 -37.41 9.90
C PHE A 401 -0.44 -37.77 9.27
N HIS A 402 -0.55 -37.87 7.94
CA HIS A 402 -1.76 -38.35 7.27
C HIS A 402 -2.06 -39.81 7.60
N LEU A 403 -1.05 -40.68 7.53
CA LEU A 403 -1.18 -42.10 7.84
C LEU A 403 -1.67 -42.30 9.28
N ALA A 404 -1.01 -41.66 10.24
CA ALA A 404 -1.38 -41.73 11.66
C ALA A 404 -2.81 -41.24 11.97
N ILE A 405 -3.35 -40.29 11.19
CA ILE A 405 -4.74 -39.81 11.32
C ILE A 405 -5.75 -40.86 10.82
N ASN A 406 -5.39 -41.67 9.84
CA ASN A 406 -6.28 -42.68 9.27
C ASN A 406 -6.28 -44.00 10.08
N THR A 407 -5.26 -44.25 10.91
CA THR A 407 -5.13 -45.47 11.72
C THR A 407 -5.81 -45.38 13.10
N VAL A 408 -6.23 -44.20 13.56
CA VAL A 408 -6.82 -44.00 14.90
C VAL A 408 -8.26 -43.52 14.80
N LEU A 409 -9.17 -44.18 15.53
CA LEU A 409 -10.61 -43.90 15.50
C LEU A 409 -10.94 -42.50 16.09
N PHE A 410 -11.29 -41.59 15.18
CA PHE A 410 -11.85 -40.24 15.38
C PHE A 410 -10.97 -39.16 16.03
N GLN A 411 -10.74 -38.07 15.28
CA GLN A 411 -11.37 -36.77 15.60
C GLN A 411 -11.26 -35.75 14.44
N LYS A 412 -12.38 -35.06 14.16
CA LYS A 412 -12.53 -34.07 13.07
C LYS A 412 -11.42 -33.00 13.04
N SER A 413 -10.98 -32.54 14.23
CA SER A 413 -9.98 -31.47 14.36
C SER A 413 -8.57 -31.82 13.86
N TYR A 414 -8.20 -33.11 13.82
CA TYR A 414 -6.90 -33.53 13.27
C TYR A 414 -6.93 -33.58 11.75
N LYS A 415 -8.05 -34.01 11.17
CA LYS A 415 -8.31 -33.89 9.73
C LYS A 415 -8.28 -32.43 9.29
N ASP A 416 -8.92 -31.52 10.04
CA ASP A 416 -8.84 -30.07 9.78
C ASP A 416 -7.41 -29.51 9.84
N LYS A 417 -6.60 -29.93 10.85
CA LYS A 417 -5.17 -29.54 10.96
C LYS A 417 -4.34 -30.08 9.79
N TYR A 418 -4.54 -31.34 9.40
CA TYR A 418 -3.88 -31.93 8.24
C TYR A 418 -4.20 -31.15 6.96
N ILE A 419 -5.49 -30.94 6.66
CA ILE A 419 -5.93 -30.21 5.45
C ILE A 419 -5.49 -28.72 5.52
N ALA A 420 -5.29 -28.15 6.71
CA ALA A 420 -4.73 -26.80 6.86
C ALA A 420 -3.21 -26.76 6.58
N LEU A 421 -2.43 -27.72 7.10
CA LEU A 421 -0.99 -27.84 6.82
C LEU A 421 -0.73 -28.20 5.35
N GLU A 422 -1.53 -29.11 4.78
CA GLU A 422 -1.50 -29.46 3.37
C GLU A 422 -1.83 -28.26 2.49
N ARG A 423 -2.85 -27.46 2.82
CA ARG A 423 -3.14 -26.19 2.12
C ARG A 423 -2.01 -25.16 2.26
N LYS A 424 -1.35 -25.05 3.42
CA LYS A 424 -0.16 -24.18 3.57
C LYS A 424 0.99 -24.68 2.68
N LEU A 425 1.26 -25.99 2.66
CA LEU A 425 2.33 -26.60 1.87
C LEU A 425 2.05 -26.46 0.36
N LYS A 426 0.85 -26.81 -0.10
CA LYS A 426 0.43 -26.65 -1.51
C LYS A 426 0.50 -25.19 -1.97
N ARG A 427 0.09 -24.22 -1.14
CA ARG A 427 0.25 -22.78 -1.44
C ARG A 427 1.72 -22.35 -1.49
N GLY A 428 2.54 -22.80 -0.55
CA GLY A 428 3.99 -22.53 -0.56
C GLY A 428 4.71 -23.10 -1.78
N MET A 429 4.34 -24.32 -2.20
CA MET A 429 4.85 -24.93 -3.42
C MET A 429 4.35 -24.22 -4.68
N ARG A 430 3.04 -23.92 -4.79
CA ARG A 430 2.49 -23.14 -5.93
C ARG A 430 3.21 -21.80 -6.07
N LEU A 431 3.45 -21.09 -4.96
CA LEU A 431 4.19 -19.82 -4.96
C LEU A 431 5.65 -20.02 -5.39
N ALA A 432 6.35 -21.04 -4.86
CA ALA A 432 7.72 -21.36 -5.25
C ALA A 432 7.85 -21.71 -6.75
N GLU A 433 6.89 -22.44 -7.31
CA GLU A 433 6.85 -22.84 -8.74
C GLU A 433 6.32 -21.73 -9.66
N LEU A 434 5.70 -20.69 -9.10
CA LEU A 434 5.30 -19.48 -9.81
C LEU A 434 6.43 -18.45 -9.87
N TYR A 435 7.28 -18.40 -8.84
CA TYR A 435 8.46 -17.54 -8.77
C TYR A 435 9.74 -18.19 -9.31
N GLU A 436 9.86 -19.53 -9.32
CA GLU A 436 10.95 -20.35 -9.89
C GLU A 436 11.65 -19.73 -11.13
N PRO A 437 10.93 -19.38 -12.22
CA PRO A 437 11.55 -18.87 -13.44
C PRO A 437 12.18 -17.48 -13.33
N TYR A 438 11.92 -16.72 -12.26
CA TYR A 438 12.51 -15.41 -11.98
C TYR A 438 13.67 -15.52 -10.98
N VAL A 439 13.48 -16.24 -9.88
CA VAL A 439 14.49 -16.42 -8.81
C VAL A 439 15.67 -17.32 -9.19
N PHE A 440 15.54 -18.05 -10.32
CA PHE A 440 16.63 -18.77 -11.00
C PHE A 440 16.98 -18.19 -12.38
N PHE A 441 16.46 -17.01 -12.74
CA PHE A 441 16.82 -16.37 -13.99
C PHE A 441 18.31 -15.99 -13.98
N LYS A 442 19.07 -16.54 -14.93
CA LYS A 442 20.51 -16.26 -15.10
C LYS A 442 20.80 -15.16 -16.11
N GLY A 443 19.77 -14.65 -16.80
CA GLY A 443 19.92 -13.58 -17.76
C GLY A 443 20.11 -12.23 -17.06
N ILE A 444 20.85 -11.36 -17.73
CA ILE A 444 20.91 -9.92 -17.50
C ILE A 444 20.30 -9.30 -18.76
N PHE A 445 19.49 -8.26 -18.62
CA PHE A 445 18.90 -7.58 -19.77
C PHE A 445 19.87 -6.53 -20.31
N ASP A 446 20.00 -6.46 -21.63
CA ASP A 446 20.81 -5.46 -22.33
C ASP A 446 20.08 -4.11 -22.34
N ASP A 447 20.69 -3.06 -21.81
CA ASP A 447 20.09 -1.74 -21.60
C ASP A 447 20.69 -0.64 -22.52
N ALA A 448 21.47 -1.00 -23.55
CA ALA A 448 22.20 -0.06 -24.39
C ALA A 448 21.34 1.08 -25.00
N ASN A 449 20.08 0.81 -25.34
CA ASN A 449 19.15 1.85 -25.81
C ASN A 449 18.80 2.87 -24.69
N SER A 450 18.63 2.39 -23.46
CA SER A 450 18.36 3.21 -22.28
C SER A 450 19.57 4.04 -21.86
N GLU A 451 20.79 3.54 -22.10
CA GLU A 451 22.02 4.33 -21.99
C GLU A 451 22.12 5.42 -23.07
N LYS A 452 21.91 5.10 -24.35
CA LYS A 452 21.92 6.11 -25.43
C LYS A 452 20.95 7.26 -25.12
N LEU A 453 19.75 6.92 -24.63
CA LEU A 453 18.73 7.87 -24.17
C LEU A 453 19.18 8.76 -22.99
N GLN A 454 19.81 8.17 -21.97
CA GLN A 454 20.35 8.88 -20.81
C GLN A 454 21.51 9.83 -21.19
N LEU A 455 22.36 9.40 -22.12
CA LEU A 455 23.50 10.18 -22.60
C LEU A 455 23.06 11.35 -23.49
N ALA A 456 21.94 11.24 -24.21
CA ALA A 456 21.31 12.38 -24.88
C ALA A 456 20.79 13.39 -23.83
N ALA A 457 19.97 12.93 -22.87
CA ALA A 457 19.40 13.76 -21.80
C ALA A 457 20.45 14.62 -21.08
N THR A 458 21.53 13.97 -20.63
CA THR A 458 22.57 14.57 -19.79
C THR A 458 23.44 15.57 -20.55
N LYS A 459 23.39 15.60 -21.89
CA LYS A 459 24.16 16.51 -22.74
C LYS A 459 23.38 17.74 -23.18
N THR A 460 22.07 17.63 -23.45
CA THR A 460 21.29 18.71 -24.08
C THR A 460 20.16 19.28 -23.24
N CYS A 461 19.74 18.61 -22.15
CA CYS A 461 18.60 19.04 -21.35
C CYS A 461 19.02 19.51 -19.96
N SER A 462 18.80 20.79 -19.64
CA SER A 462 19.03 21.37 -18.31
C SER A 462 18.12 20.74 -17.23
N GLU A 463 16.94 20.27 -17.62
CA GLU A 463 15.96 19.59 -16.77
C GLU A 463 16.35 18.13 -16.46
N ALA A 464 17.42 17.58 -17.06
CA ALA A 464 17.80 16.17 -16.94
C ALA A 464 18.10 15.70 -15.51
N TYR A 465 18.37 16.62 -14.57
CA TYR A 465 18.46 16.27 -13.14
C TYR A 465 17.10 15.86 -12.57
N ALA A 466 16.02 16.54 -12.97
CA ALA A 466 14.66 16.19 -12.59
C ALA A 466 14.20 14.89 -13.27
N PHE A 467 14.65 14.59 -14.49
CA PHE A 467 14.30 13.34 -15.19
C PHE A 467 15.41 12.28 -15.14
N ASN A 468 16.24 12.31 -14.10
CA ASN A 468 17.33 11.34 -13.95
C ASN A 468 16.78 9.92 -13.66
N PHE A 469 17.30 8.93 -14.37
CA PHE A 469 17.03 7.50 -14.14
C PHE A 469 18.30 6.66 -13.96
N ASP A 470 19.45 7.28 -13.66
CA ASP A 470 20.72 6.60 -13.41
C ASP A 470 20.70 5.75 -12.12
N PRO A 471 20.73 4.40 -12.22
CA PRO A 471 20.77 3.53 -11.06
C PRO A 471 22.12 3.55 -10.33
N THR A 472 23.14 4.25 -10.85
CA THR A 472 24.47 4.40 -10.23
C THR A 472 24.65 5.69 -9.43
N SER A 473 23.70 6.65 -9.56
CA SER A 473 23.84 8.01 -9.05
C SER A 473 23.96 8.09 -7.52
N ARG A 474 25.04 8.72 -7.04
CA ARG A 474 25.32 8.95 -5.61
C ARG A 474 25.61 10.42 -5.32
N LYS A 475 24.56 11.20 -5.04
CA LYS A 475 24.70 12.52 -4.39
C LYS A 475 23.71 12.64 -3.23
N THR A 476 24.22 13.14 -2.11
CA THR A 476 23.43 13.59 -0.96
C THR A 476 22.85 14.97 -1.26
N LEU A 477 21.56 15.16 -0.98
CA LEU A 477 21.03 16.48 -0.66
C LEU A 477 21.40 16.82 0.79
N SER A 478 21.61 18.10 1.09
CA SER A 478 22.04 18.59 2.40
C SER A 478 20.93 19.39 3.08
N SER A 479 20.67 19.04 4.36
CA SER A 479 20.00 19.82 5.41
C SER A 479 18.56 20.32 5.22
N MET A 480 17.60 19.62 5.83
CA MET A 480 16.58 20.14 6.79
C MET A 480 15.71 18.97 7.32
N GLU A 481 15.43 18.87 8.63
CA GLU A 481 14.42 17.92 9.17
C GLU A 481 14.07 18.12 10.67
N LEU A 482 12.96 17.51 11.12
CA LEU A 482 12.40 17.49 12.50
C LEU A 482 12.38 16.03 13.05
N GLY A 483 12.10 15.70 14.31
CA GLY A 483 11.78 16.46 15.54
C GLY A 483 11.87 15.51 16.76
N SER A 484 12.07 16.01 18.00
CA SER A 484 12.86 15.21 18.98
C SER A 484 12.15 14.60 20.21
N ILE A 485 12.36 13.28 20.36
CA ILE A 485 12.00 12.39 21.49
C ILE A 485 12.64 12.81 22.84
N THR A 486 13.62 13.72 22.83
CA THR A 486 14.45 14.10 23.98
C THR A 486 13.64 14.62 25.16
N GLN A 487 12.54 15.32 24.91
CA GLN A 487 11.79 16.06 25.92
C GLN A 487 11.13 15.16 26.99
N PHE A 488 10.71 13.95 26.62
CA PHE A 488 10.13 12.97 27.58
C PHE A 488 11.16 12.40 28.56
N LEU A 489 12.42 12.29 28.14
CA LEU A 489 13.51 11.66 28.90
C LEU A 489 14.18 12.62 29.89
N ASN A 490 13.89 13.91 29.78
CA ASN A 490 14.41 14.97 30.64
C ASN A 490 14.02 14.74 32.12
N ASN A 491 15.01 14.81 33.00
CA ASN A 491 14.90 14.70 34.45
C ASN A 491 14.10 13.47 34.94
N LYS A 492 14.33 12.30 34.33
CA LYS A 492 13.77 11.00 34.74
C LYS A 492 14.81 10.10 35.40
N SER A 493 14.41 9.35 36.43
CA SER A 493 15.21 8.28 37.04
C SER A 493 14.80 6.91 36.49
N ILE A 494 15.75 6.10 36.01
CA ILE A 494 15.46 4.82 35.32
C ILE A 494 16.24 3.65 35.94
N LEU A 495 15.55 2.62 36.45
CA LEU A 495 16.19 1.36 36.89
C LEU A 495 16.27 0.38 35.72
N VAL A 496 17.47 0.06 35.24
CA VAL A 496 17.73 -0.87 34.13
C VAL A 496 18.28 -2.20 34.66
N ILE A 497 17.54 -3.28 34.49
CA ILE A 497 17.92 -4.63 34.93
C ILE A 497 18.49 -5.42 33.74
N GLY A 498 19.68 -6.00 33.90
CA GLY A 498 20.41 -6.70 32.84
C GLY A 498 21.31 -5.80 32.00
N ALA A 499 21.86 -4.74 32.60
CA ALA A 499 22.56 -3.64 31.92
C ALA A 499 23.76 -4.06 31.04
N THR A 500 24.43 -5.19 31.32
CA THR A 500 25.55 -5.67 30.49
C THR A 500 25.13 -6.30 29.16
N GLY A 501 23.84 -6.56 28.97
CA GLY A 501 23.25 -7.13 27.74
C GLY A 501 23.21 -6.14 26.57
N PHE A 502 23.35 -6.67 25.35
CA PHE A 502 23.50 -5.90 24.10
C PHE A 502 22.51 -4.74 23.93
N LEU A 503 21.19 -4.97 24.07
CA LEU A 503 20.19 -3.91 23.94
C LEU A 503 20.28 -2.86 25.05
N ALA A 504 20.54 -3.28 26.29
CA ALA A 504 20.58 -2.35 27.42
C ALA A 504 21.75 -1.35 27.26
N LYS A 505 22.89 -1.80 26.72
CA LYS A 505 24.03 -0.92 26.44
C LYS A 505 23.74 0.09 25.32
N ILE A 506 23.09 -0.34 24.24
CA ILE A 506 22.67 0.57 23.14
C ILE A 506 21.60 1.57 23.63
N PHE A 507 20.70 1.13 24.51
CA PHE A 507 19.74 2.01 25.15
C PHE A 507 20.46 3.05 26.04
N VAL A 508 21.31 2.63 26.98
CA VAL A 508 22.04 3.54 27.88
C VAL A 508 22.91 4.54 27.10
N GLU A 509 23.66 4.09 26.09
CA GLU A 509 24.44 4.96 25.20
C GLU A 509 23.56 5.99 24.49
N LYS A 510 22.51 5.54 23.78
CA LYS A 510 21.70 6.43 22.96
C LYS A 510 20.86 7.39 23.80
N ILE A 511 20.43 7.00 25.01
CA ILE A 511 19.77 7.90 25.95
C ILE A 511 20.75 8.99 26.40
N LEU A 512 21.94 8.64 26.91
CA LEU A 512 22.92 9.63 27.39
C LEU A 512 23.38 10.60 26.30
N ARG A 513 23.58 10.13 25.06
CA ARG A 513 24.02 10.99 23.94
C ARG A 513 22.91 11.86 23.35
N VAL A 514 21.67 11.38 23.33
CA VAL A 514 20.55 12.09 22.67
C VAL A 514 19.73 12.91 23.67
N GLN A 515 19.76 12.58 24.96
CA GLN A 515 19.25 13.41 26.05
C GLN A 515 20.18 13.33 27.28
N PRO A 516 21.20 14.21 27.40
CA PRO A 516 22.07 14.26 28.58
C PRO A 516 21.34 14.71 29.86
N GLU A 517 20.21 15.41 29.74
CA GLU A 517 19.41 15.90 30.90
C GLU A 517 18.56 14.83 31.58
N VAL A 518 18.76 13.55 31.26
CA VAL A 518 18.22 12.44 32.08
C VAL A 518 18.79 12.53 33.50
N LYS A 519 17.98 12.24 34.53
CA LYS A 519 18.40 12.45 35.93
C LYS A 519 19.44 11.42 36.36
N LYS A 520 19.08 10.13 36.34
CA LYS A 520 19.95 9.03 36.76
C LYS A 520 19.47 7.67 36.25
N LEU A 521 20.39 6.77 35.91
CA LEU A 521 20.11 5.40 35.52
C LEU A 521 20.77 4.44 36.52
N TYR A 522 19.93 3.75 37.31
CA TYR A 522 20.35 2.70 38.23
C TYR A 522 20.48 1.38 37.46
N LEU A 523 21.63 0.69 37.54
CA LEU A 523 21.97 -0.44 36.68
C LEU A 523 22.17 -1.71 37.52
N LEU A 524 21.22 -2.66 37.49
CA LEU A 524 21.34 -3.91 38.27
C LEU A 524 22.37 -4.86 37.63
N LEU A 525 23.42 -5.18 38.38
CA LEU A 525 24.55 -6.00 37.98
C LEU A 525 24.73 -7.18 38.95
N ARG A 526 24.86 -8.40 38.41
CA ARG A 526 25.14 -9.61 39.19
C ARG A 526 26.56 -9.55 39.75
N ALA A 527 26.68 -9.12 40.99
CA ALA A 527 27.92 -8.88 41.71
C ALA A 527 27.72 -9.25 43.20
N LEU A 528 28.80 -9.57 43.91
CA LEU A 528 28.74 -9.90 45.34
C LEU A 528 28.66 -8.65 46.24
N ASP A 529 29.23 -7.55 45.77
CA ASP A 529 29.38 -6.26 46.45
C ASP A 529 29.43 -5.11 45.42
N SER A 530 29.39 -3.87 45.90
CA SER A 530 29.35 -2.67 45.05
C SER A 530 30.63 -2.44 44.26
N LYS A 531 31.81 -2.83 44.78
CA LYS A 531 33.09 -2.73 44.05
C LYS A 531 33.10 -3.64 42.82
N SER A 532 32.66 -4.88 43.01
CA SER A 532 32.44 -5.86 41.95
C SER A 532 31.37 -5.38 40.95
N ALA A 533 30.40 -4.56 41.37
CA ALA A 533 29.43 -3.96 40.46
C ALA A 533 30.04 -2.83 39.62
N GLU A 534 30.84 -1.94 40.20
CA GLU A 534 31.58 -0.89 39.48
C GLU A 534 32.58 -1.47 38.47
N GLU A 535 33.37 -2.48 38.86
CA GLU A 535 34.30 -3.16 37.94
C GLU A 535 33.56 -3.77 36.73
N ARG A 536 32.34 -4.30 36.92
CA ARG A 536 31.50 -4.79 35.82
C ARG A 536 30.84 -3.67 35.01
N LEU A 537 30.46 -2.55 35.62
CA LEU A 537 29.98 -1.36 34.91
C LEU A 537 31.06 -0.86 33.95
N HIS A 538 32.28 -0.65 34.48
CA HIS A 538 33.43 -0.24 33.69
C HIS A 538 33.74 -1.24 32.57
N ASN A 539 33.96 -2.51 32.90
CA ASN A 539 34.54 -3.46 31.96
C ASN A 539 33.53 -4.07 30.98
N GLU A 540 32.23 -4.20 31.32
CA GLU A 540 31.23 -4.79 30.43
C GLU A 540 30.31 -3.77 29.72
N VAL A 541 30.11 -2.57 30.29
CA VAL A 541 29.23 -1.53 29.75
C VAL A 541 30.01 -0.38 29.12
N ILE A 542 30.54 0.53 29.94
CA ILE A 542 31.06 1.82 29.45
C ILE A 542 32.40 1.68 28.73
N GLY A 543 33.27 0.77 29.15
CA GLY A 543 34.55 0.46 28.50
C GLY A 543 34.41 -0.34 27.19
N LYS A 544 33.25 -0.30 26.54
CA LYS A 544 33.03 -0.84 25.19
C LYS A 544 33.00 0.31 24.17
N ALA A 545 33.50 0.04 22.97
CA ALA A 545 33.63 1.01 21.89
C ALA A 545 32.32 1.71 21.47
N LEU A 546 31.17 1.10 21.79
CA LEU A 546 29.85 1.72 21.69
C LEU A 546 29.79 3.11 22.38
N PHE A 547 30.50 3.30 23.49
CA PHE A 547 30.56 4.56 24.23
C PHE A 547 31.72 5.48 23.81
N ASP A 548 32.47 5.17 22.74
CA ASP A 548 33.56 6.05 22.26
C ASP A 548 33.01 7.43 21.84
N VAL A 549 31.84 7.46 21.20
CA VAL A 549 31.16 8.73 20.84
C VAL A 549 30.91 9.61 22.06
N LEU A 550 30.53 9.03 23.21
CA LEU A 550 30.34 9.77 24.47
C LEU A 550 31.67 10.16 25.13
N ARG A 551 32.73 9.34 25.00
CA ARG A 551 34.08 9.72 25.44
C ARG A 551 34.60 10.92 24.66
N GLU A 552 34.43 10.91 23.35
CA GLU A 552 34.82 12.01 22.45
C GLU A 552 34.02 13.28 22.75
N GLN A 553 32.70 13.17 22.97
CA GLN A 553 31.83 14.31 23.27
C GLN A 553 32.09 14.96 24.64
N HIS A 554 32.40 14.18 25.69
CA HIS A 554 32.59 14.71 27.05
C HIS A 554 34.06 14.83 27.48
N GLY A 555 35.01 14.28 26.71
CA GLY A 555 36.45 14.37 26.96
C GLY A 555 36.86 13.94 28.36
N ALA A 556 37.70 14.75 29.02
CA ALA A 556 38.13 14.51 30.40
C ALA A 556 36.96 14.41 31.40
N ASN A 557 35.82 15.05 31.12
CA ASN A 557 34.65 15.05 31.98
C ASN A 557 33.77 13.80 31.82
N PHE A 558 34.08 12.90 30.87
CA PHE A 558 33.31 11.68 30.61
C PHE A 558 33.09 10.83 31.87
N HIS A 559 34.15 10.60 32.67
CA HIS A 559 34.02 9.81 33.90
C HIS A 559 33.15 10.50 34.96
N SER A 560 33.23 11.83 35.07
CA SER A 560 32.38 12.61 35.97
C SER A 560 30.90 12.50 35.56
N PHE A 561 30.59 12.79 34.29
CA PHE A 561 29.25 12.68 33.72
C PHE A 561 28.67 11.26 33.89
N ILE A 562 29.47 10.23 33.62
CA ILE A 562 29.04 8.84 33.81
C ILE A 562 28.77 8.52 35.30
N SER A 563 29.59 9.00 36.23
CA SER A 563 29.38 8.79 37.69
C SER A 563 28.17 9.56 38.25
N GLU A 564 27.84 10.70 37.64
CA GLU A 564 26.62 11.46 37.95
C GLU A 564 25.38 10.70 37.45
N LYS A 565 25.36 10.37 36.15
CA LYS A 565 24.18 9.84 35.45
C LYS A 565 23.98 8.33 35.61
N LEU A 566 25.00 7.51 35.90
CA LEU A 566 24.87 6.07 36.13
C LEU A 566 25.13 5.71 37.59
N SER A 567 24.51 4.63 38.07
CA SER A 567 24.82 4.03 39.38
C SER A 567 24.65 2.51 39.32
N PRO A 568 25.71 1.71 39.52
CA PRO A 568 25.59 0.26 39.52
C PRO A 568 25.06 -0.27 40.86
N VAL A 569 24.19 -1.28 40.77
CA VAL A 569 23.50 -1.87 41.92
C VAL A 569 23.82 -3.36 41.98
N PRO A 570 24.52 -3.86 43.02
CA PRO A 570 24.82 -5.28 43.17
C PRO A 570 23.56 -6.09 43.51
N GLY A 571 23.19 -7.04 42.65
CA GLY A 571 22.04 -7.91 42.89
C GLY A 571 21.77 -8.94 41.79
N ASP A 572 20.89 -9.90 42.08
CA ASP A 572 20.43 -10.92 41.14
C ASP A 572 18.89 -11.00 41.13
N ILE A 573 18.32 -10.85 39.95
CA ILE A 573 16.87 -10.93 39.73
C ILE A 573 16.28 -12.28 40.19
N SER A 574 17.05 -13.38 40.18
CA SER A 574 16.56 -14.68 40.66
C SER A 574 16.35 -14.75 42.19
N CYS A 575 16.85 -13.77 42.95
CA CYS A 575 16.65 -13.65 44.40
C CYS A 575 15.46 -12.75 44.76
N VAL A 576 14.89 -12.93 45.95
CA VAL A 576 13.86 -12.04 46.52
C VAL A 576 14.46 -10.64 46.73
N ASP A 577 13.66 -9.59 46.52
CA ASP A 577 14.08 -8.18 46.51
C ASP A 577 15.35 -7.93 45.66
N LEU A 578 15.44 -8.63 44.51
CA LEU A 578 16.54 -8.56 43.55
C LEU A 578 17.92 -8.91 44.14
N GLY A 579 17.97 -9.58 45.30
CA GLY A 579 19.21 -9.90 45.99
C GLY A 579 19.96 -8.69 46.55
N ILE A 580 19.39 -7.49 46.50
CA ILE A 580 20.00 -6.26 47.02
C ILE A 580 20.04 -6.38 48.55
N ARG A 581 21.25 -6.44 49.12
CA ARG A 581 21.47 -6.63 50.56
C ARG A 581 21.38 -5.32 51.35
N ASP A 582 21.89 -4.24 50.75
CA ASP A 582 21.79 -2.89 51.29
C ASP A 582 20.31 -2.46 51.40
N SER A 583 19.91 -1.95 52.56
CA SER A 583 18.56 -1.42 52.79
C SER A 583 18.41 0.04 52.34
N LEU A 584 19.43 0.87 52.52
CA LEU A 584 19.39 2.29 52.20
C LEU A 584 19.34 2.50 50.68
N LEU A 585 20.18 1.78 49.93
CA LEU A 585 20.16 1.80 48.45
C LEU A 585 18.82 1.26 47.90
N LYS A 586 18.21 0.30 48.60
CA LYS A 586 16.92 -0.28 48.24
C LYS A 586 15.77 0.70 48.47
N ASP A 587 15.74 1.36 49.62
CA ASP A 587 14.77 2.40 49.94
C ASP A 587 14.93 3.62 49.02
N GLN A 588 16.16 3.99 48.64
CA GLN A 588 16.42 5.03 47.63
C GLN A 588 15.85 4.65 46.26
N ILE A 589 16.10 3.42 45.79
CA ILE A 589 15.55 2.93 44.51
C ILE A 589 14.01 2.86 44.54
N TRP A 590 13.40 2.57 45.69
CA TRP A 590 11.95 2.63 45.86
C TRP A 590 11.40 4.07 45.81
N ASN A 591 12.15 5.08 46.27
CA ASN A 591 11.71 6.47 46.30
C ASN A 591 12.09 7.31 45.07
N GLU A 592 13.12 6.96 44.30
CA GLU A 592 13.59 7.82 43.19
C GLU A 592 13.10 7.42 41.79
N VAL A 593 12.74 6.15 41.56
CA VAL A 593 12.65 5.61 40.20
C VAL A 593 11.29 5.89 39.54
N ASP A 594 11.28 6.76 38.52
CA ASP A 594 10.13 7.01 37.64
C ASP A 594 9.78 5.78 36.76
N THR A 595 10.80 5.00 36.36
CA THR A 595 10.66 4.00 35.28
C THR A 595 11.59 2.81 35.49
N VAL A 596 11.07 1.59 35.38
CA VAL A 596 11.85 0.36 35.54
C VAL A 596 11.89 -0.40 34.23
N ILE A 597 13.07 -0.74 33.70
CA ILE A 597 13.25 -1.44 32.42
C ILE A 597 14.04 -2.73 32.62
N ASN A 598 13.39 -3.87 32.42
CA ASN A 598 13.98 -5.19 32.62
C ASN A 598 14.32 -5.89 31.30
N PHE A 599 15.60 -5.89 30.94
CA PHE A 599 16.17 -6.63 29.81
C PHE A 599 16.65 -8.04 30.19
N ALA A 600 16.62 -8.43 31.46
CA ALA A 600 17.24 -9.67 31.93
C ALA A 600 16.49 -10.95 31.50
N ALA A 601 17.30 -11.90 31.03
CA ALA A 601 16.96 -13.30 30.80
C ALA A 601 18.28 -14.08 30.66
N THR A 602 18.32 -15.37 31.01
CA THR A 602 19.42 -16.22 30.51
C THR A 602 19.15 -16.51 29.03
N THR A 603 19.91 -15.90 28.12
CA THR A 603 19.68 -15.99 26.67
C THR A 603 20.27 -17.25 26.02
N ASN A 604 20.81 -18.18 26.81
CA ASN A 604 21.14 -19.52 26.36
C ASN A 604 19.86 -20.37 26.19
N PHE A 605 19.80 -21.15 25.11
CA PHE A 605 18.66 -22.00 24.75
C PHE A 605 18.86 -23.47 25.12
N ASP A 606 20.11 -23.86 25.32
CA ASP A 606 20.51 -25.13 25.90
C ASP A 606 21.04 -24.86 27.31
N GLU A 607 20.14 -24.30 28.14
CA GLU A 607 20.40 -23.94 29.53
C GLU A 607 19.74 -24.94 30.48
N ARG A 608 20.35 -25.17 31.64
CA ARG A 608 19.78 -26.04 32.67
C ARG A 608 18.42 -25.53 33.15
N TYR A 609 17.50 -26.45 33.42
CA TYR A 609 16.12 -26.07 33.73
C TYR A 609 15.95 -25.30 35.04
N ASP A 610 16.74 -25.64 36.07
CA ASP A 610 16.80 -24.94 37.36
C ASP A 610 17.21 -23.46 37.19
N VAL A 611 18.31 -23.22 36.47
CA VAL A 611 18.83 -21.87 36.19
C VAL A 611 17.85 -21.04 35.37
N ALA A 612 17.28 -21.64 34.32
CA ALA A 612 16.29 -20.98 33.47
C ALA A 612 15.00 -20.64 34.23
N LEU A 613 14.51 -21.53 35.11
CA LEU A 613 13.31 -21.32 35.92
C LEU A 613 13.54 -20.21 36.96
N GLY A 614 14.70 -20.19 37.63
CA GLY A 614 15.06 -19.15 38.59
C GLY A 614 15.08 -17.75 37.96
N ILE A 615 15.79 -17.57 36.84
CA ILE A 615 15.99 -16.26 36.21
C ILE A 615 14.74 -15.81 35.42
N ASN A 616 14.20 -16.66 34.53
CA ASN A 616 13.17 -16.24 33.58
C ASN A 616 11.75 -16.32 34.15
N THR A 617 11.50 -17.18 35.15
CA THR A 617 10.18 -17.34 35.79
C THR A 617 10.12 -16.62 37.14
N MET A 618 10.89 -17.11 38.13
CA MET A 618 10.76 -16.61 39.51
C MET A 618 11.23 -15.17 39.65
N GLY A 619 12.34 -14.82 39.01
CA GLY A 619 12.86 -13.45 39.04
C GLY A 619 11.93 -12.39 38.43
N ALA A 620 11.03 -12.77 37.53
CA ALA A 620 9.98 -11.86 37.04
C ALA A 620 8.99 -11.50 38.17
N LEU A 621 8.58 -12.49 38.98
CA LEU A 621 7.72 -12.27 40.16
C LEU A 621 8.47 -11.49 41.25
N HIS A 622 9.74 -11.79 41.50
CA HIS A 622 10.56 -11.05 42.47
C HIS A 622 10.69 -9.57 42.08
N LEU A 623 10.93 -9.27 40.80
CA LEU A 623 10.95 -7.89 40.32
C LEU A 623 9.59 -7.20 40.48
N LEU A 624 8.47 -7.85 40.17
CA LEU A 624 7.15 -7.24 40.37
C LEU A 624 6.91 -6.92 41.85
N ASN A 625 7.22 -7.85 42.75
CA ASN A 625 7.05 -7.65 44.19
C ASN A 625 7.99 -6.56 44.74
N PHE A 626 9.12 -6.31 44.09
CA PHE A 626 10.01 -5.19 44.37
C PHE A 626 9.43 -3.87 43.82
N VAL A 627 8.97 -3.83 42.57
CA VAL A 627 8.47 -2.59 41.92
C VAL A 627 7.13 -2.14 42.50
N LYS A 628 6.32 -3.05 43.06
CA LYS A 628 5.14 -2.68 43.87
C LYS A 628 5.47 -1.93 45.18
N LYS A 629 6.75 -1.85 45.56
CA LYS A 629 7.25 -1.04 46.68
C LYS A 629 7.83 0.31 46.19
N CYS A 630 7.98 0.52 44.89
CA CYS A 630 8.43 1.79 44.33
C CYS A 630 7.30 2.83 44.36
N ASN A 631 7.49 3.92 45.09
CA ASN A 631 6.48 4.97 45.29
C ASN A 631 6.18 5.80 44.03
N HIS A 632 7.14 5.88 43.09
CA HIS A 632 7.04 6.74 41.90
C HIS A 632 7.17 5.99 40.57
N ALA A 633 7.15 4.65 40.56
CA ALA A 633 7.31 3.85 39.35
C ALA A 633 6.09 3.96 38.41
N LYS A 634 6.13 4.94 37.50
CA LYS A 634 5.07 5.24 36.54
C LYS A 634 4.93 4.17 35.45
N VAL A 635 5.99 3.43 35.17
CA VAL A 635 5.95 2.28 34.25
C VAL A 635 7.01 1.22 34.57
N LEU A 636 6.59 -0.05 34.51
CA LEU A 636 7.47 -1.22 34.45
C LEU A 636 7.49 -1.75 33.02
N VAL A 637 8.66 -1.71 32.39
CA VAL A 637 8.92 -2.16 31.03
C VAL A 637 9.63 -3.52 31.06
N HIS A 638 8.95 -4.64 30.78
CA HIS A 638 9.57 -5.99 30.82
C HIS A 638 9.82 -6.60 29.44
N LEU A 639 11.06 -7.02 29.15
CA LEU A 639 11.43 -7.62 27.87
C LEU A 639 11.02 -9.10 27.74
N SER A 640 9.91 -9.39 27.05
CA SER A 640 9.38 -10.77 26.89
C SER A 640 9.50 -11.35 25.47
N THR A 641 10.47 -12.24 25.32
CA THR A 641 10.79 -13.00 24.10
C THR A 641 10.02 -14.32 23.98
N ALA A 642 9.06 -14.61 24.86
CA ALA A 642 8.39 -15.92 25.00
C ALA A 642 7.53 -16.38 23.80
N TYR A 643 7.37 -15.56 22.76
CA TYR A 643 6.42 -15.85 21.67
C TYR A 643 7.02 -16.61 20.49
N VAL A 644 8.27 -16.27 20.11
CA VAL A 644 8.98 -16.58 18.84
C VAL A 644 9.23 -18.07 18.57
N CYS A 645 8.31 -18.98 18.89
CA CYS A 645 8.67 -20.28 19.46
C CYS A 645 7.55 -21.37 19.39
N GLY A 646 7.57 -22.46 18.59
CA GLY A 646 8.56 -23.11 17.70
C GLY A 646 8.40 -23.33 16.14
N GLU A 647 7.24 -23.24 15.43
CA GLU A 647 7.06 -23.79 14.03
C GLU A 647 6.04 -23.12 13.02
N ASP A 648 5.35 -22.02 13.28
CA ASP A 648 4.08 -21.68 12.56
C ASP A 648 4.17 -20.60 11.46
N GLY A 649 3.80 -20.96 10.23
CA GLY A 649 3.55 -20.01 9.15
C GLY A 649 2.21 -19.28 9.36
N GLY A 650 2.24 -18.08 9.92
CA GLY A 650 1.02 -17.35 10.33
C GLY A 650 1.18 -15.84 10.49
N LEU A 651 0.28 -15.22 11.26
CA LEU A 651 0.34 -13.81 11.65
C LEU A 651 -0.20 -13.66 13.08
N ILE A 652 0.65 -13.09 13.92
CA ILE A 652 0.70 -13.16 15.39
C ILE A 652 -0.09 -11.97 16.02
N LYS A 653 -0.44 -11.99 17.33
CA LYS A 653 -1.45 -11.07 17.93
C LYS A 653 -1.39 -10.91 19.48
N GLU A 654 -1.34 -9.67 20.00
CA GLU A 654 -0.98 -9.41 21.41
C GLU A 654 -2.06 -9.76 22.39
N LYS A 655 -1.70 -10.67 23.31
CA LYS A 655 -2.27 -10.80 24.64
C LYS A 655 -1.17 -11.26 25.62
N PRO A 656 -1.27 -10.89 26.90
CA PRO A 656 -0.48 -11.52 27.95
C PRO A 656 -0.87 -12.99 28.18
N PHE A 657 0.04 -13.80 28.69
CA PHE A 657 -0.25 -15.17 29.09
C PHE A 657 -1.03 -15.22 30.44
N ARG A 658 -2.01 -16.13 30.54
CA ARG A 658 -2.77 -16.40 31.79
C ARG A 658 -2.25 -17.65 32.50
N LEU A 659 -2.21 -17.59 33.83
CA LEU A 659 -1.75 -18.67 34.71
C LEU A 659 -2.44 -20.01 34.39
N GLY A 660 -1.69 -21.11 34.50
CA GLY A 660 -2.20 -22.47 34.27
C GLY A 660 -2.28 -22.93 32.80
N THR A 661 -2.14 -22.03 31.80
CA THR A 661 -2.44 -22.37 30.40
C THR A 661 -1.27 -23.00 29.62
N ALA A 662 -1.43 -24.25 29.19
CA ALA A 662 -0.49 -24.96 28.31
C ALA A 662 -0.70 -24.61 26.81
N LYS A 663 0.36 -24.75 25.99
CA LYS A 663 0.37 -24.23 24.60
C LYS A 663 -0.21 -25.18 23.54
N LYS A 664 -0.06 -26.49 23.73
CA LYS A 664 -0.60 -27.55 22.82
C LYS A 664 -1.20 -28.76 23.56
N SER A 665 -1.14 -28.81 24.89
CA SER A 665 -1.54 -29.96 25.72
C SER A 665 -2.91 -29.78 26.38
N THR A 666 -3.56 -30.87 26.78
CA THR A 666 -4.78 -30.86 27.64
C THR A 666 -4.47 -30.75 29.13
N LYS A 667 -3.21 -30.89 29.55
CA LYS A 667 -2.79 -30.72 30.95
C LYS A 667 -2.68 -29.23 31.32
N VAL A 668 -3.03 -28.92 32.56
CA VAL A 668 -2.77 -27.62 33.20
C VAL A 668 -1.28 -27.51 33.53
N THR A 669 -0.68 -26.34 33.33
CA THR A 669 0.71 -26.05 33.74
C THR A 669 0.72 -25.48 35.15
N ASP A 670 0.92 -26.33 36.16
CA ASP A 670 1.17 -25.91 37.54
C ASP A 670 2.67 -25.59 37.72
N ILE A 671 2.98 -24.30 37.91
CA ILE A 671 4.34 -23.79 38.07
C ILE A 671 4.96 -24.25 39.40
N GLY A 672 4.15 -24.43 40.45
CA GLY A 672 4.59 -24.96 41.74
C GLY A 672 4.93 -26.45 41.66
N MET A 673 4.18 -27.22 40.87
CA MET A 673 4.49 -28.63 40.62
C MET A 673 5.73 -28.82 39.74
N GLU A 674 5.91 -28.02 38.67
CA GLU A 674 7.18 -28.07 37.89
C GLU A 674 8.39 -27.75 38.77
N LYS A 675 8.27 -26.77 39.68
CA LYS A 675 9.35 -26.41 40.61
C LYS A 675 9.75 -27.60 41.50
N LYS A 676 8.80 -28.24 42.19
CA LYS A 676 9.07 -29.40 43.05
C LYS A 676 9.75 -30.55 42.29
N LEU A 677 9.27 -30.86 41.08
CA LEU A 677 9.84 -31.94 40.25
C LEU A 677 11.28 -31.67 39.79
N VAL A 678 11.66 -30.40 39.60
CA VAL A 678 13.04 -29.99 39.33
C VAL A 678 13.92 -30.18 40.57
N GLU A 679 13.43 -29.74 41.73
CA GLU A 679 14.15 -29.80 43.01
C GLU A 679 14.38 -31.25 43.47
N GLU A 680 13.37 -32.11 43.37
CA GLU A 680 13.45 -33.53 43.70
C GLU A 680 14.44 -34.29 42.80
N LYS A 681 14.42 -34.11 41.46
CA LYS A 681 15.34 -34.86 40.60
C LYS A 681 16.79 -34.36 40.70
N LEU A 682 17.02 -33.07 40.98
CA LEU A 682 18.36 -32.55 41.30
C LEU A 682 18.90 -33.15 42.61
N LYS A 683 18.05 -33.33 43.62
CA LYS A 683 18.43 -33.99 44.88
C LYS A 683 18.84 -35.45 44.64
N ASN A 684 18.05 -36.20 43.87
CA ASN A 684 18.31 -37.62 43.63
C ASN A 684 19.61 -37.85 42.83
N LEU A 685 19.87 -37.07 41.78
CA LEU A 685 21.13 -37.15 41.01
C LEU A 685 22.37 -36.88 41.86
N ARG A 686 22.26 -36.01 42.88
CA ARG A 686 23.35 -35.70 43.81
C ARG A 686 23.53 -36.80 44.87
N SER A 687 22.47 -37.44 45.35
CA SER A 687 22.60 -38.66 46.17
C SER A 687 23.12 -39.87 45.39
N GLU A 688 22.86 -39.93 44.08
CA GLU A 688 23.46 -40.89 43.13
C GLU A 688 24.95 -40.57 42.83
N HIS A 689 25.55 -39.56 43.49
CA HIS A 689 26.96 -39.13 43.37
C HIS A 689 27.38 -38.78 41.93
N ALA A 690 26.44 -38.28 41.10
CA ALA A 690 26.73 -37.91 39.72
C ALA A 690 27.55 -36.61 39.61
N GLU A 691 28.57 -36.63 38.74
CA GLU A 691 29.40 -35.47 38.38
C GLU A 691 28.57 -34.24 37.95
N GLU A 692 29.00 -33.03 38.31
CA GLU A 692 28.22 -31.81 38.02
C GLU A 692 28.14 -31.51 36.50
N SER A 693 29.06 -32.07 35.70
CA SER A 693 28.99 -32.11 34.23
C SER A 693 27.84 -33.00 33.73
N ALA A 694 27.65 -34.18 34.33
CA ALA A 694 26.55 -35.10 34.06
C ALA A 694 25.21 -34.53 34.54
N ILE A 695 25.17 -33.90 35.73
CA ILE A 695 24.00 -33.16 36.23
C ILE A 695 23.64 -32.03 35.25
N THR A 696 24.62 -31.25 34.78
CA THR A 696 24.39 -30.16 33.83
C THR A 696 23.82 -30.67 32.50
N SER A 697 24.36 -31.77 31.97
CA SER A 697 23.84 -32.43 30.77
C SER A 697 22.40 -32.91 30.97
N TYR A 698 22.14 -33.64 32.08
CA TYR A 698 20.81 -34.15 32.40
C TYR A 698 19.78 -33.03 32.57
N MET A 699 20.10 -31.93 33.25
CA MET A 699 19.13 -30.87 33.56
C MET A 699 18.77 -30.00 32.35
N LYS A 700 19.64 -29.88 31.34
CA LYS A 700 19.32 -29.32 30.02
C LYS A 700 18.31 -30.21 29.28
N ASP A 701 18.60 -31.50 29.26
CA ASP A 701 17.82 -32.50 28.52
C ASP A 701 16.44 -32.75 29.18
N TYR A 702 16.39 -32.72 30.52
CA TYR A 702 15.16 -32.76 31.32
C TYR A 702 14.29 -31.51 31.07
N GLY A 703 14.87 -30.30 31.08
CA GLY A 703 14.14 -29.06 30.73
C GLY A 703 13.54 -29.10 29.32
N SER A 704 14.30 -29.62 28.35
CA SER A 704 13.82 -29.83 26.98
C SER A 704 12.67 -30.83 26.91
N LYS A 705 12.68 -31.89 27.72
CA LYS A 705 11.58 -32.87 27.84
C LYS A 705 10.34 -32.27 28.50
N ARG A 706 10.47 -31.53 29.61
CA ARG A 706 9.35 -30.85 30.29
C ARG A 706 8.69 -29.77 29.42
N ALA A 707 9.49 -28.94 28.73
CA ALA A 707 8.98 -27.93 27.81
C ALA A 707 8.11 -28.56 26.70
N ARG A 708 8.61 -29.63 26.05
CA ARG A 708 7.87 -30.34 25.00
C ARG A 708 6.56 -30.94 25.52
N MET A 709 6.53 -31.45 26.74
CA MET A 709 5.31 -31.99 27.39
C MET A 709 4.18 -30.94 27.55
N HIS A 710 4.53 -29.70 27.88
CA HIS A 710 3.57 -28.57 27.99
C HIS A 710 3.30 -27.86 26.65
N GLY A 711 3.88 -28.35 25.55
CA GLY A 711 3.70 -27.79 24.20
C GLY A 711 4.62 -26.63 23.85
N TRP A 712 5.68 -26.40 24.62
CA TRP A 712 6.72 -25.39 24.39
C TRP A 712 7.94 -26.03 23.70
N PRO A 713 8.66 -25.31 22.82
CA PRO A 713 9.71 -25.92 22.02
C PRO A 713 11.01 -26.23 22.79
N ASN A 714 11.36 -25.43 23.80
CA ASN A 714 12.48 -25.66 24.71
C ASN A 714 12.32 -24.91 26.06
N THR A 715 13.28 -25.16 26.96
CA THR A 715 13.41 -24.63 28.32
C THR A 715 13.32 -23.09 28.41
N TYR A 716 14.06 -22.37 27.56
CA TYR A 716 14.12 -20.90 27.60
C TYR A 716 12.74 -20.25 27.42
N VAL A 717 12.00 -20.72 26.43
CA VAL A 717 10.71 -20.13 26.06
C VAL A 717 9.64 -20.48 27.08
N PHE A 718 9.65 -21.74 27.55
CA PHE A 718 8.73 -22.21 28.56
C PHE A 718 8.85 -21.37 29.84
N THR A 719 10.08 -21.07 30.27
CA THR A 719 10.34 -20.26 31.47
C THR A 719 9.99 -18.78 31.27
N LYS A 720 10.38 -18.13 30.16
CA LYS A 720 9.94 -16.75 29.88
C LYS A 720 8.41 -16.61 29.77
N ALA A 721 7.69 -17.64 29.31
CA ALA A 721 6.22 -17.63 29.30
C ALA A 721 5.62 -17.73 30.72
N MET A 722 6.16 -18.61 31.57
CA MET A 722 5.72 -18.75 32.96
C MET A 722 6.00 -17.47 33.78
N GLY A 723 7.13 -16.80 33.56
CA GLY A 723 7.41 -15.49 34.18
C GLY A 723 6.38 -14.42 33.81
N GLU A 724 5.98 -14.36 32.53
CA GLU A 724 4.95 -13.42 32.07
C GLU A 724 3.56 -13.73 32.67
N MET A 725 3.22 -15.01 32.88
CA MET A 725 2.00 -15.41 33.59
C MET A 725 2.00 -14.95 35.06
N LEU A 726 3.14 -15.06 35.74
CA LEU A 726 3.28 -14.59 37.12
C LEU A 726 3.16 -13.08 37.21
N LEU A 727 3.86 -12.34 36.32
CA LEU A 727 3.73 -10.88 36.22
C LEU A 727 2.27 -10.46 36.09
N VAL A 728 1.55 -10.99 35.11
CA VAL A 728 0.20 -10.51 34.77
C VAL A 728 -0.86 -10.99 35.76
N HIS A 729 -0.70 -12.19 36.36
CA HIS A 729 -1.67 -12.66 37.36
C HIS A 729 -1.62 -11.84 38.66
N HIS A 730 -0.41 -11.43 39.07
CA HIS A 730 -0.17 -10.70 40.33
C HIS A 730 -0.18 -9.18 40.15
N ASN A 731 0.10 -8.66 38.94
CA ASN A 731 -0.03 -7.24 38.61
C ASN A 731 -1.43 -6.92 38.06
N ARG A 732 -2.46 -7.17 38.87
CA ARG A 732 -3.77 -6.56 38.64
C ARG A 732 -3.65 -5.09 39.05
N ASP A 733 -3.38 -4.26 38.06
CA ASP A 733 -3.58 -2.82 38.05
C ASP A 733 -2.82 -2.04 39.15
N THR A 734 -1.68 -2.58 39.61
CA THR A 734 -0.88 -1.98 40.70
C THR A 734 0.24 -1.07 40.18
N VAL A 735 0.89 -1.44 39.07
CA VAL A 735 1.90 -0.63 38.37
C VAL A 735 1.66 -0.76 36.86
N PRO A 736 1.70 0.33 36.06
CA PRO A 736 1.53 0.24 34.61
C PRO A 736 2.63 -0.66 33.98
N LEU A 737 2.23 -1.81 33.44
CA LEU A 737 3.13 -2.85 32.94
C LEU A 737 3.15 -2.85 31.41
N VAL A 738 4.19 -2.26 30.83
CA VAL A 738 4.48 -2.37 29.39
C VAL A 738 5.35 -3.61 29.19
N ILE A 739 4.83 -4.64 28.54
CA ILE A 739 5.66 -5.79 28.18
C ILE A 739 6.28 -5.49 26.81
N LEU A 740 7.44 -4.82 26.76
CA LEU A 740 8.17 -4.68 25.51
C LEU A 740 8.68 -6.03 25.05
N ARG A 741 8.60 -6.29 23.76
CA ARG A 741 8.43 -7.66 23.34
C ARG A 741 9.23 -8.07 22.11
N PRO A 742 10.42 -7.51 21.78
CA PRO A 742 11.14 -7.90 20.56
C PRO A 742 11.13 -9.42 20.40
N THR A 743 10.48 -9.91 19.33
CA THR A 743 10.87 -11.23 18.88
C THR A 743 12.36 -11.10 18.60
N MET A 744 13.08 -12.03 19.20
CA MET A 744 14.24 -11.72 20.00
C MET A 744 15.41 -11.11 19.21
N VAL A 745 16.37 -10.47 19.87
CA VAL A 745 17.57 -9.98 19.18
C VAL A 745 18.19 -11.13 18.36
N PHE A 746 18.41 -10.96 17.05
CA PHE A 746 19.01 -12.03 16.21
C PHE A 746 20.52 -12.19 16.44
N HIS A 747 21.03 -11.70 17.57
CA HIS A 747 22.38 -12.02 18.03
C HIS A 747 22.48 -13.42 18.68
N LEU A 748 21.44 -13.92 19.40
CA LEU A 748 21.60 -15.14 20.23
C LEU A 748 20.52 -16.22 20.10
N ALA A 749 19.44 -16.01 19.35
CA ALA A 749 18.25 -16.87 19.40
C ALA A 749 17.91 -17.61 18.10
N ILE A 750 18.77 -18.51 17.63
CA ILE A 750 18.52 -19.34 16.43
C ILE A 750 17.45 -20.45 16.65
N ASN A 751 16.99 -20.65 17.89
CA ASN A 751 16.57 -21.98 18.32
C ASN A 751 15.03 -22.29 18.31
N THR A 752 14.10 -21.43 17.82
CA THR A 752 12.60 -21.65 17.81
C THR A 752 11.73 -20.71 16.86
N VAL A 753 10.45 -21.02 16.44
CA VAL A 753 9.43 -20.09 15.75
C VAL A 753 7.84 -20.35 15.59
N LEU A 754 6.91 -20.37 16.59
CA LEU A 754 5.38 -20.48 16.45
C LEU A 754 4.68 -19.07 16.57
N PHE A 755 3.33 -18.80 16.58
CA PHE A 755 2.07 -19.60 16.75
C PHE A 755 0.73 -19.00 16.18
N GLN A 756 -0.43 -19.51 16.68
CA GLN A 756 -1.76 -19.60 16.03
C GLN A 756 -2.94 -19.45 17.03
N LYS A 757 -4.10 -18.91 16.58
CA LYS A 757 -5.43 -19.55 16.83
C LYS A 757 -6.64 -18.97 16.06
N SER A 758 -6.77 -17.65 15.88
CA SER A 758 -8.05 -16.99 15.51
C SER A 758 -8.47 -17.08 14.03
N TYR A 759 -8.43 -18.27 13.41
CA TYR A 759 -8.38 -18.40 11.95
C TYR A 759 -9.71 -18.48 11.18
N LYS A 760 -10.84 -18.85 11.82
CA LYS A 760 -12.10 -19.11 11.09
C LYS A 760 -12.89 -17.83 10.79
N ASP A 761 -13.09 -16.97 11.77
CA ASP A 761 -13.82 -15.70 11.58
C ASP A 761 -12.94 -14.70 10.82
N LYS A 762 -11.60 -14.78 11.02
CA LYS A 762 -10.63 -14.15 10.11
C LYS A 762 -10.71 -14.67 8.69
N TYR A 763 -11.12 -15.92 8.41
CA TYR A 763 -11.27 -16.38 7.03
C TYR A 763 -12.42 -15.63 6.36
N ILE A 764 -13.61 -15.60 6.96
CA ILE A 764 -14.77 -14.87 6.41
C ILE A 764 -14.51 -13.35 6.37
N ALA A 765 -13.85 -12.79 7.39
CA ALA A 765 -13.51 -11.36 7.41
C ALA A 765 -12.38 -10.99 6.44
N LEU A 766 -11.38 -11.85 6.20
CA LEU A 766 -10.42 -11.64 5.11
C LEU A 766 -11.05 -11.91 3.74
N GLU A 767 -12.00 -12.82 3.61
CA GLU A 767 -12.70 -13.05 2.34
C GLU A 767 -13.60 -11.85 2.01
N ARG A 768 -14.32 -11.28 2.99
CA ARG A 768 -15.05 -10.02 2.80
C ARG A 768 -14.12 -8.83 2.58
N LYS A 769 -12.96 -8.74 3.25
CA LYS A 769 -11.96 -7.68 2.97
C LYS A 769 -11.16 -7.90 1.68
N LEU A 770 -11.06 -9.12 1.18
CA LEU A 770 -10.50 -9.45 -0.14
C LEU A 770 -11.54 -9.16 -1.22
N LYS A 771 -12.79 -9.56 -1.06
CA LYS A 771 -13.89 -9.22 -1.97
C LYS A 771 -14.19 -7.72 -1.96
N ARG A 772 -14.04 -7.01 -0.83
CA ARG A 772 -14.09 -5.53 -0.81
C ARG A 772 -12.76 -4.91 -1.27
N GLY A 773 -11.61 -5.55 -1.12
CA GLY A 773 -10.33 -5.06 -1.66
C GLY A 773 -10.21 -5.27 -3.18
N MET A 774 -10.85 -6.31 -3.70
CA MET A 774 -11.04 -6.57 -5.12
C MET A 774 -12.19 -5.74 -5.64
N ARG A 775 -13.36 -5.68 -4.99
CA ARG A 775 -14.38 -4.69 -5.38
C ARG A 775 -13.85 -3.27 -5.24
N LEU A 776 -12.90 -2.93 -4.37
CA LEU A 776 -12.22 -1.64 -4.43
C LEU A 776 -11.17 -1.62 -5.54
N ALA A 777 -10.44 -2.68 -5.86
CA ALA A 777 -9.64 -2.70 -7.09
C ALA A 777 -10.54 -2.53 -8.33
N ASP A 778 -11.51 -3.40 -8.62
CA ASP A 778 -12.49 -3.27 -9.71
C ASP A 778 -13.49 -2.08 -9.54
N LEU A 779 -13.54 -1.41 -8.37
CA LEU A 779 -14.21 -0.11 -8.09
C LEU A 779 -13.21 1.03 -7.84
N TYR A 780 -11.94 0.91 -8.23
CA TYR A 780 -11.02 2.06 -8.34
C TYR A 780 -10.11 2.00 -9.57
N GLU A 781 -9.86 0.79 -10.06
CA GLU A 781 -8.94 0.41 -11.13
C GLU A 781 -9.01 1.34 -12.30
N PRO A 782 -10.07 1.41 -13.11
CA PRO A 782 -10.56 2.66 -13.60
C PRO A 782 -9.68 3.89 -13.56
N TYR A 783 -9.75 4.63 -12.49
CA TYR A 783 -9.35 6.02 -12.38
C TYR A 783 -7.90 6.28 -12.18
N VAL A 784 -7.22 5.16 -12.09
CA VAL A 784 -5.82 5.16 -12.23
C VAL A 784 -5.44 4.21 -13.32
N PHE A 785 -6.25 3.27 -13.82
CA PHE A 785 -6.18 2.82 -15.22
C PHE A 785 -6.03 4.02 -16.18
N PHE A 786 -6.43 5.19 -15.66
CA PHE A 786 -6.36 6.56 -16.08
C PHE A 786 -4.90 7.08 -16.27
N LYS A 787 -4.61 7.55 -17.50
CA LYS A 787 -3.37 7.85 -18.24
C LYS A 787 -2.99 9.16 -19.15
N GLY A 788 -3.75 9.89 -20.03
CA GLY A 788 -3.44 11.31 -20.57
C GLY A 788 -4.15 11.96 -21.87
N ILE A 789 -4.69 13.20 -22.15
CA ILE A 789 -4.67 14.65 -21.68
C ILE A 789 -5.74 15.60 -22.43
N PHE A 790 -6.43 16.63 -21.83
CA PHE A 790 -7.59 17.44 -22.42
C PHE A 790 -7.27 18.83 -22.90
N ASP A 791 -7.96 19.31 -23.93
CA ASP A 791 -8.15 20.72 -24.27
C ASP A 791 -8.72 21.53 -23.09
N ASP A 792 -7.84 22.04 -22.26
CA ASP A 792 -8.10 23.16 -21.36
C ASP A 792 -7.87 24.50 -22.08
N ALA A 793 -7.60 24.50 -23.39
CA ALA A 793 -7.25 25.72 -24.09
C ALA A 793 -8.39 26.75 -24.07
N ASN A 794 -9.67 26.41 -23.82
CA ASN A 794 -10.68 27.43 -23.56
C ASN A 794 -10.67 27.92 -22.11
N SER A 795 -10.23 27.11 -21.14
CA SER A 795 -9.90 27.57 -19.78
C SER A 795 -8.70 28.53 -19.79
N GLU A 796 -7.63 28.19 -20.53
CA GLU A 796 -6.47 29.03 -20.79
C GLU A 796 -6.90 30.36 -21.46
N LYS A 797 -7.66 30.29 -22.55
CA LYS A 797 -8.23 31.50 -23.21
C LYS A 797 -9.12 32.31 -22.25
N LEU A 798 -9.90 31.67 -21.39
CA LEU A 798 -10.74 32.34 -20.39
C LEU A 798 -9.89 33.02 -19.31
N GLN A 799 -8.80 32.39 -18.86
CA GLN A 799 -7.85 32.94 -17.90
C GLN A 799 -7.10 34.14 -18.49
N ILE A 800 -6.63 34.02 -19.74
CA ILE A 800 -5.98 35.09 -20.52
C ILE A 800 -6.97 36.24 -20.82
N ALA A 801 -8.27 35.96 -20.99
CA ALA A 801 -9.29 36.98 -21.14
C ALA A 801 -9.60 37.69 -19.81
N ALA A 802 -9.80 36.93 -18.73
CA ALA A 802 -10.13 37.46 -17.40
C ALA A 802 -9.02 38.35 -16.85
N SER A 803 -7.77 37.91 -16.92
CA SER A 803 -6.59 38.69 -16.50
C SER A 803 -6.40 40.00 -17.28
N LYS A 804 -6.93 40.10 -18.51
CA LYS A 804 -6.89 41.31 -19.35
C LYS A 804 -8.11 42.22 -19.23
N THR A 805 -9.20 41.75 -18.63
CA THR A 805 -10.50 42.46 -18.67
C THR A 805 -11.21 42.62 -17.31
N CYS A 806 -10.80 41.90 -16.28
CA CYS A 806 -11.44 41.91 -14.96
C CYS A 806 -10.47 42.33 -13.85
N SER A 807 -10.75 43.47 -13.19
CA SER A 807 -10.00 43.95 -12.01
C SER A 807 -10.05 43.00 -10.82
N GLU A 808 -11.06 42.13 -10.76
CA GLU A 808 -11.30 41.17 -9.67
C GLU A 808 -10.73 39.77 -9.98
N ALA A 809 -9.99 39.59 -11.09
CA ALA A 809 -9.46 38.29 -11.50
C ALA A 809 -8.66 37.57 -10.40
N HIS A 810 -7.97 38.31 -9.54
CA HIS A 810 -7.24 37.76 -8.38
C HIS A 810 -8.15 37.06 -7.35
N ALA A 811 -9.40 37.53 -7.17
CA ALA A 811 -10.35 36.96 -6.21
C ALA A 811 -11.03 35.68 -6.73
N PHE A 812 -10.96 35.43 -8.03
CA PHE A 812 -11.45 34.25 -8.73
C PHE A 812 -10.33 33.51 -9.46
N ASN A 813 -9.09 33.63 -8.97
CA ASN A 813 -7.94 33.04 -9.63
C ASN A 813 -8.02 31.51 -9.62
N PHE A 814 -8.41 30.94 -10.76
CA PHE A 814 -8.46 29.50 -11.02
C PHE A 814 -7.20 29.00 -11.74
N ASP A 815 -6.21 29.87 -11.98
CA ASP A 815 -4.98 29.53 -12.72
C ASP A 815 -4.34 28.25 -12.16
N PRO A 816 -4.27 27.16 -12.95
CA PRO A 816 -3.69 25.89 -12.53
C PRO A 816 -2.20 26.01 -12.19
N THR A 817 -1.50 27.05 -12.65
CA THR A 817 -0.04 27.23 -12.50
C THR A 817 0.37 28.12 -11.33
N SER A 818 -0.50 29.04 -10.87
CA SER A 818 -0.34 29.88 -9.65
C SER A 818 -0.19 29.12 -8.32
N ILE A 819 -0.28 27.81 -8.44
CA ILE A 819 -0.41 26.75 -7.47
C ILE A 819 0.58 25.67 -7.96
N ASN A 820 1.37 25.07 -7.07
CA ASN A 820 2.63 24.35 -7.41
C ASN A 820 2.99 23.26 -6.36
N TRP A 821 4.26 22.97 -6.06
CA TRP A 821 4.70 21.66 -5.55
C TRP A 821 4.90 21.48 -4.04
N GLU A 822 5.23 22.51 -3.24
CA GLU A 822 5.87 22.31 -1.91
C GLU A 822 5.25 23.12 -0.74
N THR A 823 3.92 23.00 -0.47
CA THR A 823 3.22 23.76 0.62
C THR A 823 1.88 23.15 1.07
N TYR A 824 0.71 23.50 0.48
CA TYR A 824 -0.72 23.17 0.87
C TYR A 824 -1.06 21.70 1.18
N MET A 825 -0.12 20.76 1.28
CA MET A 825 -0.38 19.52 2.01
C MET A 825 0.65 18.92 2.92
N MET A 826 1.89 19.36 2.95
CA MET A 826 2.59 19.44 4.24
C MET A 826 1.76 20.37 5.17
N ASP A 827 1.14 21.41 4.60
CA ASP A 827 0.56 22.52 5.35
C ASP A 827 -0.98 22.59 5.37
N ALA A 828 -1.72 21.87 4.51
CA ALA A 828 -3.20 21.86 4.57
C ALA A 828 -3.94 20.54 4.24
N HIS A 829 -3.59 19.76 3.20
CA HIS A 829 -4.31 18.51 2.86
C HIS A 829 -3.77 17.24 3.57
N PHE A 830 -2.49 17.11 3.99
CA PHE A 830 -2.10 16.08 4.97
C PHE A 830 -2.66 16.51 6.32
N PRO A 831 -2.45 17.73 6.84
CA PRO A 831 -3.13 18.17 8.06
C PRO A 831 -4.64 17.95 8.01
N GLY A 832 -5.29 18.22 6.87
CA GLY A 832 -6.69 17.92 6.63
C GLY A 832 -7.03 16.43 6.71
N LEU A 833 -6.24 15.56 6.08
CA LEU A 833 -6.37 14.09 6.19
C LEU A 833 -6.05 13.57 7.59
N GLU A 834 -5.02 14.09 8.26
CA GLU A 834 -4.60 13.71 9.60
C GLU A 834 -5.68 14.05 10.64
N ASN A 835 -6.29 15.24 10.53
CA ASN A 835 -7.46 15.63 11.32
C ASN A 835 -8.69 14.71 11.08
N ILE A 836 -8.77 14.03 9.93
CA ILE A 836 -9.82 13.05 9.60
C ILE A 836 -9.45 11.61 10.01
N ILE A 837 -8.15 11.30 10.11
CA ILE A 837 -7.62 9.93 10.30
C ILE A 837 -7.20 9.63 11.74
N PHE A 838 -6.65 10.61 12.46
CA PHE A 838 -6.07 10.43 13.78
C PHE A 838 -6.99 10.86 14.93
N ASP A 839 -7.84 11.87 14.74
CA ASP A 839 -8.75 12.30 15.80
C ASP A 839 -9.99 11.39 15.90
N GLY A 840 -10.44 11.13 17.13
CA GLY A 840 -11.25 9.95 17.43
C GLY A 840 -12.62 9.90 16.76
N ALA A 841 -12.95 8.76 16.15
CA ALA A 841 -14.22 8.47 15.44
C ALA A 841 -15.50 8.46 16.31
N GLU A 842 -15.47 9.08 17.49
CA GLU A 842 -16.61 9.30 18.38
C GLU A 842 -17.01 10.80 18.46
N LYS A 843 -16.15 11.74 18.02
CA LYS A 843 -16.52 13.17 17.87
C LYS A 843 -17.05 13.54 16.48
N TYR A 844 -16.60 12.85 15.43
CA TYR A 844 -16.84 13.26 14.04
C TYR A 844 -18.14 12.75 13.39
N ASN A 845 -19.06 12.16 14.16
CA ASN A 845 -20.45 11.96 13.72
C ASN A 845 -21.21 13.29 13.49
N ALA A 846 -20.62 14.43 13.85
CA ALA A 846 -21.19 15.77 13.72
C ALA A 846 -20.52 16.67 12.67
N VAL A 847 -19.65 16.14 11.80
CA VAL A 847 -19.07 16.89 10.66
C VAL A 847 -19.62 16.31 9.35
N PRO A 848 -20.68 16.90 8.76
CA PRO A 848 -21.31 16.36 7.56
C PRO A 848 -20.45 16.50 6.31
N LYS A 849 -20.73 15.67 5.29
CA LYS A 849 -20.21 15.84 3.93
C LYS A 849 -20.41 17.30 3.48
N GLN A 850 -19.33 18.05 3.30
CA GLN A 850 -19.40 19.37 2.68
C GLN A 850 -19.72 19.18 1.19
N GLN A 851 -20.87 19.68 0.75
CA GLN A 851 -21.33 19.55 -0.63
C GLN A 851 -20.91 20.81 -1.41
N VAL A 852 -20.32 20.62 -2.59
CA VAL A 852 -19.61 21.68 -3.35
C VAL A 852 -20.47 22.93 -3.57
N HIS A 853 -21.76 22.76 -3.82
CA HIS A 853 -22.68 23.87 -4.07
C HIS A 853 -22.89 24.80 -2.85
N PHE A 854 -22.57 24.38 -1.63
CA PHE A 854 -22.62 25.25 -0.45
C PHE A 854 -21.43 26.22 -0.41
N VAL A 855 -20.25 25.79 -0.89
CA VAL A 855 -19.06 26.65 -1.06
C VAL A 855 -19.30 27.67 -2.16
N PHE A 856 -19.94 27.25 -3.25
CA PHE A 856 -20.35 28.14 -4.32
C PHE A 856 -21.33 29.24 -3.85
N VAL A 857 -22.34 28.85 -3.06
CA VAL A 857 -23.30 29.81 -2.46
C VAL A 857 -22.61 30.79 -1.51
N GLU A 858 -21.74 30.32 -0.60
CA GLU A 858 -20.95 31.17 0.28
C GLU A 858 -20.12 32.19 -0.52
N LYS A 859 -19.36 31.70 -1.50
CA LYS A 859 -18.45 32.51 -2.33
C LYS A 859 -19.18 33.55 -3.16
N ILE A 860 -20.35 33.24 -3.75
CA ILE A 860 -21.16 34.24 -4.46
C ILE A 860 -21.66 35.30 -3.48
N LEU A 861 -22.29 34.91 -2.37
CA LEU A 861 -22.88 35.88 -1.46
C LEU A 861 -21.85 36.82 -0.82
N ARG A 862 -20.63 36.32 -0.58
CA ARG A 862 -19.53 37.12 -0.01
C ARG A 862 -18.88 38.08 -1.01
N VAL A 863 -18.71 37.66 -2.26
CA VAL A 863 -17.98 38.46 -3.28
C VAL A 863 -18.93 39.32 -4.13
N GLN A 864 -20.16 38.87 -4.35
CA GLN A 864 -21.20 39.62 -5.05
C GLN A 864 -22.53 39.63 -4.28
N PRO A 865 -22.62 40.41 -3.18
CA PRO A 865 -23.85 40.54 -2.38
C PRO A 865 -25.01 41.19 -3.14
N GLU A 866 -24.77 41.89 -4.25
CA GLU A 866 -25.82 42.48 -5.10
C GLU A 866 -26.52 41.46 -6.01
N VAL A 867 -26.19 40.16 -5.91
CA VAL A 867 -26.98 39.11 -6.57
C VAL A 867 -28.46 39.23 -6.14
N LYS A 868 -29.38 39.26 -7.13
CA LYS A 868 -30.81 39.51 -6.84
C LYS A 868 -31.43 38.37 -6.03
N LYS A 869 -31.19 37.12 -6.45
CA LYS A 869 -31.63 35.90 -5.77
C LYS A 869 -30.92 34.66 -6.31
N LEU A 870 -30.82 33.62 -5.47
CA LEU A 870 -30.36 32.28 -5.81
C LEU A 870 -31.45 31.27 -5.41
N TYR A 871 -32.05 30.61 -6.41
CA TYR A 871 -33.02 29.54 -6.21
C TYR A 871 -32.28 28.20 -6.06
N LEU A 872 -32.38 27.58 -4.89
CA LEU A 872 -31.64 26.36 -4.54
C LEU A 872 -32.56 25.14 -4.55
N LEU A 873 -32.48 24.32 -5.60
CA LEU A 873 -33.23 23.06 -5.68
C LEU A 873 -32.71 22.07 -4.64
N LEU A 874 -33.49 21.82 -3.60
CA LEU A 874 -33.16 20.89 -2.52
C LEU A 874 -34.08 19.67 -2.59
N ARG A 875 -33.48 18.47 -2.52
CA ARG A 875 -34.21 17.19 -2.53
C ARG A 875 -35.16 17.09 -1.34
N ALA A 876 -36.42 17.44 -1.55
CA ALA A 876 -37.43 17.64 -0.52
C ALA A 876 -38.83 17.44 -1.11
N VAL A 877 -39.79 17.00 -0.29
CA VAL A 877 -41.19 16.76 -0.71
C VAL A 877 -42.09 17.98 -0.59
N ASP A 878 -41.68 18.97 0.22
CA ASP A 878 -42.37 20.22 0.52
C ASP A 878 -41.36 21.31 0.93
N THR A 879 -41.82 22.57 0.94
CA THR A 879 -40.98 23.75 1.22
C THR A 879 -40.35 23.72 2.61
N LYS A 880 -41.09 23.26 3.64
CA LYS A 880 -40.59 23.16 5.02
C LYS A 880 -39.42 22.18 5.12
N SER A 881 -39.51 21.05 4.43
CA SER A 881 -38.41 20.08 4.30
C SER A 881 -37.21 20.66 3.55
N ALA A 882 -37.42 21.59 2.61
CA ALA A 882 -36.33 22.28 1.92
C ALA A 882 -35.67 23.35 2.82
N GLU A 883 -36.44 24.11 3.60
CA GLU A 883 -35.95 25.09 4.58
C GLU A 883 -35.14 24.43 5.71
N GLU A 884 -35.61 23.32 6.26
CA GLU A 884 -34.89 22.56 7.28
C GLU A 884 -33.55 22.02 6.75
N ARG A 885 -33.50 21.59 5.48
CA ARG A 885 -32.24 21.19 4.84
C ARG A 885 -31.35 22.38 4.52
N LEU A 886 -31.91 23.53 4.10
CA LEU A 886 -31.15 24.77 3.93
C LEU A 886 -30.45 25.18 5.23
N HIS A 887 -31.16 25.16 6.36
CA HIS A 887 -30.58 25.51 7.65
C HIS A 887 -29.51 24.51 8.10
N ASN A 888 -29.84 23.22 8.13
CA ASN A 888 -29.01 22.19 8.75
C ASN A 888 -27.84 21.71 7.87
N GLU A 889 -28.00 21.65 6.55
CA GLU A 889 -26.94 21.15 5.65
C GLU A 889 -26.07 22.28 5.09
N VAL A 890 -26.64 23.47 4.84
CA VAL A 890 -25.97 24.59 4.15
C VAL A 890 -25.43 25.62 5.13
N ILE A 891 -26.29 26.50 5.62
CA ILE A 891 -25.86 27.73 6.30
C ILE A 891 -25.36 27.45 7.73
N GLY A 892 -25.83 26.38 8.38
CA GLY A 892 -25.30 25.88 9.66
C GLY A 892 -23.93 25.18 9.56
N LYS A 893 -23.15 25.39 8.48
CA LYS A 893 -21.75 24.92 8.37
C LYS A 893 -20.80 26.04 8.77
N ALA A 894 -19.66 25.69 9.36
CA ALA A 894 -18.58 26.63 9.68
C ALA A 894 -18.02 27.39 8.46
N LEU A 895 -18.19 26.83 7.26
CA LEU A 895 -18.01 27.48 5.97
C LEU A 895 -18.69 28.88 5.90
N PHE A 896 -19.88 29.03 6.49
CA PHE A 896 -20.63 30.29 6.53
C PHE A 896 -20.28 31.19 7.73
N ASP A 897 -19.26 30.85 8.55
CA ASP A 897 -18.84 31.71 9.67
C ASP A 897 -18.31 33.06 9.16
N VAL A 898 -17.60 33.09 8.03
CA VAL A 898 -17.14 34.34 7.40
C VAL A 898 -18.32 35.28 7.07
N LEU A 899 -19.42 34.75 6.51
CA LEU A 899 -20.63 35.52 6.26
C LEU A 899 -21.40 35.87 7.54
N ARG A 900 -21.36 35.04 8.59
CA ARG A 900 -21.90 35.39 9.92
C ARG A 900 -21.13 36.54 10.56
N GLU A 901 -19.81 36.56 10.43
CA GLU A 901 -18.95 37.63 10.94
C GLU A 901 -19.17 38.93 10.13
N GLN A 902 -19.24 38.82 8.79
CA GLN A 902 -19.43 39.95 7.89
C GLN A 902 -20.82 40.63 8.03
N HIS A 903 -21.89 39.86 8.24
CA HIS A 903 -23.27 40.39 8.33
C HIS A 903 -23.83 40.43 9.76
N GLY A 904 -23.15 39.82 10.74
CA GLY A 904 -23.56 39.80 12.15
C GLY A 904 -25.00 39.32 12.37
N ALA A 905 -25.76 40.07 13.16
CA ALA A 905 -27.18 39.81 13.41
C ALA A 905 -28.05 39.80 12.14
N ASN A 906 -27.61 40.49 11.07
CA ASN A 906 -28.34 40.57 9.80
C ASN A 906 -28.11 39.34 8.90
N PHE A 907 -27.21 38.42 9.25
CA PHE A 907 -26.87 37.23 8.45
C PHE A 907 -28.10 36.44 8.01
N LEU A 908 -29.04 36.14 8.92
CA LEU A 908 -30.24 35.36 8.56
C LEU A 908 -31.19 36.15 7.65
N SER A 909 -31.29 37.47 7.82
CA SER A 909 -32.08 38.34 6.95
C SER A 909 -31.51 38.36 5.53
N PHE A 910 -30.22 38.63 5.40
CA PHE A 910 -29.46 38.58 4.14
C PHE A 910 -29.59 37.21 3.45
N ILE A 911 -29.40 36.11 4.19
CA ILE A 911 -29.60 34.76 3.66
C ILE A 911 -31.05 34.55 3.17
N SER A 912 -32.06 35.04 3.88
CA SER A 912 -33.48 34.89 3.47
C SER A 912 -33.90 35.76 2.28
N GLU A 913 -33.25 36.91 2.09
CA GLU A 913 -33.43 37.75 0.90
C GLU A 913 -32.80 37.05 -0.32
N LYS A 914 -31.54 36.63 -0.18
CA LYS A 914 -30.71 36.16 -1.29
C LYS A 914 -30.92 34.69 -1.65
N LEU A 915 -31.30 33.81 -0.72
CA LEU A 915 -31.53 32.38 -0.98
C LEU A 915 -33.02 32.04 -0.95
N SER A 916 -33.46 31.18 -1.87
CA SER A 916 -34.81 30.62 -1.86
C SER A 916 -34.74 29.10 -2.02
N PRO A 917 -35.05 28.31 -0.97
CA PRO A 917 -35.04 26.84 -1.06
C PRO A 917 -36.24 26.37 -1.88
N VAL A 918 -35.95 25.68 -2.99
CA VAL A 918 -36.96 25.16 -3.91
C VAL A 918 -37.15 23.66 -3.66
N PRO A 919 -38.33 23.19 -3.22
CA PRO A 919 -38.58 21.78 -3.02
C PRO A 919 -38.80 21.07 -4.35
N GLY A 920 -37.98 20.07 -4.64
CA GLY A 920 -38.12 19.23 -5.82
C GLY A 920 -37.08 18.11 -5.85
N ASP A 921 -37.09 17.32 -6.92
CA ASP A 921 -36.09 16.30 -7.20
C ASP A 921 -35.76 16.39 -8.68
N ILE A 922 -34.49 16.64 -9.01
CA ILE A 922 -34.06 16.79 -10.40
C ILE A 922 -34.42 15.56 -11.25
N SER A 923 -34.47 14.36 -10.66
CA SER A 923 -34.88 13.13 -11.37
C SER A 923 -36.35 13.08 -11.81
N CYS A 924 -37.17 14.09 -11.44
CA CYS A 924 -38.55 14.22 -11.86
C CYS A 924 -38.73 15.30 -12.95
N VAL A 925 -39.75 15.13 -13.81
CA VAL A 925 -40.16 16.11 -14.83
C VAL A 925 -40.48 17.46 -14.18
N ASP A 926 -40.12 18.56 -14.84
CA ASP A 926 -40.17 19.93 -14.28
C ASP A 926 -39.54 20.04 -12.87
N LEU A 927 -38.40 19.33 -12.69
CA LEU A 927 -37.62 19.26 -11.46
C LEU A 927 -38.38 18.72 -10.24
N GLY A 928 -39.52 18.07 -10.46
CA GLY A 928 -40.45 17.65 -9.40
C GLY A 928 -41.11 18.81 -8.66
N ILE A 929 -40.93 20.07 -9.10
CA ILE A 929 -41.50 21.25 -8.45
C ILE A 929 -43.01 21.22 -8.68
N ARG A 930 -43.77 21.08 -7.59
CA ARG A 930 -45.23 20.92 -7.63
C ARG A 930 -45.97 22.24 -7.78
N ASP A 931 -45.45 23.29 -7.15
CA ASP A 931 -45.98 24.65 -7.22
C ASP A 931 -45.85 25.21 -8.65
N SER A 932 -46.96 25.58 -9.28
CA SER A 932 -46.95 26.19 -10.61
C SER A 932 -46.52 27.65 -10.59
N LEU A 933 -46.92 28.43 -9.57
CA LEU A 933 -46.59 29.84 -9.46
C LEU A 933 -45.08 30.03 -9.24
N LEU A 934 -44.46 29.18 -8.42
CA LEU A 934 -43.00 29.17 -8.25
C LEU A 934 -42.27 28.80 -9.55
N LYS A 935 -42.81 27.89 -10.36
CA LYS A 935 -42.24 27.57 -11.68
C LYS A 935 -42.37 28.72 -12.66
N ASP A 936 -43.56 29.31 -12.78
CA ASP A 936 -43.81 30.47 -13.65
C ASP A 936 -42.96 31.67 -13.22
N GLN A 937 -42.80 31.89 -11.90
CA GLN A 937 -41.87 32.90 -11.36
C GLN A 937 -40.43 32.58 -11.74
N MET A 938 -39.95 31.35 -11.54
CA MET A 938 -38.59 30.96 -11.93
C MET A 938 -38.36 31.09 -13.45
N TRP A 939 -39.36 30.79 -14.29
CA TRP A 939 -39.29 30.98 -15.73
C TRP A 939 -39.22 32.46 -16.15
N ASN A 940 -39.75 33.39 -15.34
CA ASN A 940 -39.71 34.83 -15.61
C ASN A 940 -38.60 35.59 -14.87
N GLU A 941 -38.02 35.05 -13.80
CA GLU A 941 -37.00 35.72 -13.00
C GLU A 941 -35.58 35.18 -13.18
N VAL A 942 -35.40 33.91 -13.55
CA VAL A 942 -34.07 33.31 -13.61
C VAL A 942 -33.42 33.60 -14.96
N ASP A 943 -32.31 34.34 -14.95
CA ASP A 943 -31.46 34.59 -16.12
C ASP A 943 -30.23 33.64 -16.19
N THR A 944 -29.94 32.95 -15.10
CA THR A 944 -28.75 32.13 -14.89
C THR A 944 -29.12 30.88 -14.10
N VAL A 945 -28.99 29.71 -14.71
CA VAL A 945 -29.27 28.41 -14.07
C VAL A 945 -27.97 27.65 -13.92
N ILE A 946 -27.70 27.09 -12.73
CA ILE A 946 -26.46 26.35 -12.46
C ILE A 946 -26.79 25.00 -11.81
N ASN A 947 -26.44 23.91 -12.50
CA ASN A 947 -26.71 22.55 -12.04
C ASN A 947 -25.49 21.91 -11.38
N PHE A 948 -25.62 21.62 -10.08
CA PHE A 948 -24.68 20.82 -9.28
C PHE A 948 -25.26 19.47 -8.81
N ALA A 949 -26.46 19.10 -9.25
CA ALA A 949 -27.19 17.96 -8.72
C ALA A 949 -26.78 16.65 -9.43
N ALA A 950 -25.90 15.89 -8.77
CA ALA A 950 -25.53 14.54 -9.10
C ALA A 950 -25.59 13.66 -7.84
N THR A 951 -25.98 12.39 -7.95
CA THR A 951 -25.61 11.42 -6.91
C THR A 951 -24.12 11.15 -7.05
N THR A 952 -23.38 11.31 -5.93
CA THR A 952 -22.01 10.84 -5.81
C THR A 952 -21.84 9.76 -4.74
N ASN A 953 -22.24 8.52 -5.07
CA ASN A 953 -22.00 7.32 -4.26
C ASN A 953 -21.64 6.08 -5.12
N PHE A 954 -20.39 5.60 -4.99
CA PHE A 954 -19.78 4.76 -6.03
C PHE A 954 -20.23 3.27 -5.93
N ASP A 955 -21.07 2.95 -4.93
CA ASP A 955 -21.82 1.70 -4.77
C ASP A 955 -23.35 1.87 -5.04
N GLU A 956 -23.80 3.01 -5.62
CA GLU A 956 -25.22 3.38 -5.80
C GLU A 956 -25.99 2.50 -6.80
N ARG A 957 -27.32 2.44 -6.65
CA ARG A 957 -28.20 1.72 -7.58
C ARG A 957 -28.30 2.43 -8.94
N TYR A 958 -28.25 1.65 -10.02
CA TYR A 958 -28.23 2.16 -11.40
C TYR A 958 -29.46 3.00 -11.76
N ASP A 959 -30.65 2.63 -11.29
CA ASP A 959 -31.89 3.39 -11.49
C ASP A 959 -31.85 4.79 -10.83
N VAL A 960 -31.20 4.91 -9.66
CA VAL A 960 -31.02 6.19 -8.95
C VAL A 960 -29.98 7.05 -9.66
N ALA A 961 -28.89 6.45 -10.15
CA ALA A 961 -27.85 7.15 -10.90
C ALA A 961 -28.37 7.67 -12.26
N LEU A 962 -29.07 6.82 -13.01
CA LEU A 962 -29.71 7.17 -14.28
C LEU A 962 -30.80 8.24 -14.10
N GLY A 963 -31.61 8.11 -13.04
CA GLY A 963 -32.65 9.07 -12.69
C GLY A 963 -32.11 10.47 -12.39
N ILE A 964 -31.15 10.58 -11.49
CA ILE A 964 -30.62 11.89 -11.04
C ILE A 964 -29.71 12.51 -12.11
N ASN A 965 -28.70 11.77 -12.57
CA ASN A 965 -27.61 12.37 -13.36
C ASN A 965 -27.95 12.50 -14.85
N THR A 966 -28.71 11.56 -15.42
CA THR A 966 -29.03 11.55 -16.85
C THR A 966 -30.41 12.12 -17.13
N MET A 967 -31.45 11.50 -16.57
CA MET A 967 -32.83 11.97 -16.76
C MET A 967 -33.04 13.34 -16.14
N GLY A 968 -32.41 13.62 -14.99
CA GLY A 968 -32.51 14.92 -14.35
C GLY A 968 -31.87 16.06 -15.12
N ALA A 969 -30.75 15.84 -15.81
CA ALA A 969 -30.17 16.83 -16.72
C ALA A 969 -31.13 17.16 -17.88
N LEU A 970 -31.85 16.16 -18.41
CA LEU A 970 -32.89 16.35 -19.43
C LEU A 970 -34.13 17.09 -18.89
N HIS A 971 -34.59 16.77 -17.67
CA HIS A 971 -35.70 17.47 -17.04
C HIS A 971 -35.36 18.94 -16.76
N LEU A 972 -34.13 19.22 -16.31
CA LEU A 972 -33.64 20.59 -16.16
C LEU A 972 -33.55 21.30 -17.50
N LEU A 973 -33.02 20.70 -18.56
CA LEU A 973 -32.96 21.34 -19.88
C LEU A 973 -34.35 21.67 -20.42
N ASN A 974 -35.34 20.81 -20.18
CA ASN A 974 -36.74 21.05 -20.57
C ASN A 974 -37.44 22.11 -19.69
N PHE A 975 -36.99 22.29 -18.45
CA PHE A 975 -37.40 23.40 -17.58
C PHE A 975 -36.77 24.73 -18.04
N VAL A 976 -35.47 24.74 -18.32
CA VAL A 976 -34.70 25.91 -18.77
C VAL A 976 -35.22 26.46 -20.10
N LYS A 977 -35.63 25.59 -21.03
CA LYS A 977 -36.27 25.98 -22.31
C LYS A 977 -37.60 26.73 -22.16
N LYS A 978 -38.20 26.75 -20.97
CA LYS A 978 -39.40 27.53 -20.65
C LYS A 978 -39.07 28.87 -19.97
N CYS A 979 -37.81 29.10 -19.59
CA CYS A 979 -37.38 30.35 -18.98
C CYS A 979 -37.21 31.43 -20.06
N ASN A 980 -37.84 32.58 -19.86
CA ASN A 980 -37.87 33.69 -20.83
C ASN A 980 -36.55 34.50 -20.88
N HIS A 981 -35.72 34.40 -19.85
CA HIS A 981 -34.55 35.28 -19.67
C HIS A 981 -33.22 34.53 -19.47
N VAL A 982 -33.18 33.19 -19.52
CA VAL A 982 -31.94 32.44 -19.31
C VAL A 982 -30.94 32.72 -20.44
N LYS A 983 -29.86 33.42 -20.09
CA LYS A 983 -28.70 33.66 -20.94
C LYS A 983 -27.62 32.59 -20.74
N VAL A 984 -27.55 32.00 -19.55
CA VAL A 984 -26.53 31.02 -19.17
C VAL A 984 -27.15 29.83 -18.45
N LEU A 985 -26.96 28.63 -19.01
CA LEU A 985 -27.14 27.35 -18.31
C LEU A 985 -25.77 26.75 -18.01
N GLY A 986 -25.28 26.97 -16.79
CA GLY A 986 -24.14 26.23 -16.26
C GLY A 986 -24.58 24.83 -15.86
N HIS A 987 -23.84 23.81 -16.29
CA HIS A 987 -24.03 22.44 -15.81
C HIS A 987 -22.67 21.85 -15.43
N LEU A 988 -22.45 21.65 -14.13
CA LEU A 988 -21.28 20.92 -13.66
C LEU A 988 -21.52 19.43 -13.92
N SER A 989 -21.05 18.96 -15.07
CA SER A 989 -21.18 17.57 -15.47
C SER A 989 -20.00 16.77 -14.95
N THR A 990 -20.19 16.09 -13.82
CA THR A 990 -19.27 15.06 -13.31
C THR A 990 -19.40 13.75 -14.11
N ALA A 991 -19.50 13.90 -15.43
CA ALA A 991 -19.41 12.91 -16.50
C ALA A 991 -18.49 13.41 -17.64
N TYR A 992 -18.10 14.70 -17.68
CA TYR A 992 -16.94 15.15 -18.47
C TYR A 992 -15.64 14.81 -17.74
N VAL A 993 -15.52 13.50 -17.63
CA VAL A 993 -14.86 12.68 -16.65
C VAL A 993 -15.62 11.34 -16.87
N CYS A 994 -15.64 10.72 -18.11
CA CYS A 994 -16.46 9.56 -18.56
C CYS A 994 -16.33 8.66 -19.90
N GLY A 995 -15.20 8.19 -20.50
CA GLY A 995 -15.06 7.04 -21.50
C GLY A 995 -13.66 6.37 -21.78
N GLU A 996 -13.31 5.05 -21.86
CA GLU A 996 -11.88 4.51 -21.78
C GLU A 996 -10.69 5.16 -22.51
N ASP A 997 -10.95 5.96 -23.52
CA ASP A 997 -9.97 6.40 -24.47
C ASP A 997 -9.05 7.49 -23.89
N GLY A 998 -8.28 8.13 -24.74
CA GLY A 998 -7.53 9.33 -24.38
C GLY A 998 -6.51 9.64 -25.43
N GLY A 999 -5.49 10.40 -25.08
CA GLY A 999 -4.86 11.33 -26.00
C GLY A 999 -5.44 12.71 -25.76
N PHE A 1000 -5.27 13.61 -26.71
CA PHE A 1000 -5.84 14.97 -26.74
C PHE A 1000 -7.39 14.74 -26.66
N ILE A 1001 -8.16 15.63 -26.04
CA ILE A 1001 -9.63 15.73 -26.20
C ILE A 1001 -9.92 17.16 -26.57
N LYS A 1002 -10.37 17.42 -27.80
CA LYS A 1002 -10.85 18.76 -28.20
C LYS A 1002 -12.02 19.11 -27.30
N GLU A 1003 -12.28 20.36 -26.96
CA GLU A 1003 -13.50 20.76 -26.23
C GLU A 1003 -14.77 20.62 -27.09
N LYS A 1004 -15.20 19.38 -27.32
CA LYS A 1004 -16.44 19.01 -28.00
C LYS A 1004 -17.51 18.65 -26.96
N PRO A 1005 -18.75 19.13 -27.12
CA PRO A 1005 -19.86 18.71 -26.27
C PRO A 1005 -20.37 17.32 -26.66
N PHE A 1006 -20.94 16.61 -25.69
CA PHE A 1006 -21.57 15.31 -25.89
C PHE A 1006 -22.96 15.42 -26.58
N ARG A 1007 -23.05 15.11 -27.89
CA ARG A 1007 -24.28 15.05 -28.71
C ARG A 1007 -24.93 13.63 -28.76
N LEU A 1008 -25.93 13.40 -27.92
CA LEU A 1008 -26.89 12.27 -27.87
C LEU A 1008 -26.76 11.04 -28.83
N GLY A 1009 -26.88 9.83 -28.27
CA GLY A 1009 -27.23 8.59 -28.99
C GLY A 1009 -26.07 7.83 -29.64
N THR A 1010 -25.03 8.54 -30.03
CA THR A 1010 -23.65 8.03 -30.14
C THR A 1010 -23.28 7.01 -29.04
N ALA A 1011 -22.58 5.90 -29.34
CA ALA A 1011 -21.99 4.96 -28.34
C ALA A 1011 -20.43 4.81 -28.39
N LYS A 1012 -19.74 4.97 -27.24
CA LYS A 1012 -18.27 5.26 -27.09
C LYS A 1012 -17.33 4.19 -27.59
N LYS A 1013 -17.89 3.07 -28.06
CA LYS A 1013 -17.29 2.08 -28.96
C LYS A 1013 -18.31 1.37 -29.82
N SER A 1014 -19.44 1.00 -29.21
CA SER A 1014 -20.52 0.31 -29.91
C SER A 1014 -20.86 1.03 -31.22
N THR A 1015 -20.84 0.29 -32.33
CA THR A 1015 -21.37 0.75 -33.62
C THR A 1015 -22.91 0.77 -33.65
N LYS A 1016 -23.57 0.32 -32.57
CA LYS A 1016 -24.99 0.58 -32.32
C LYS A 1016 -25.16 1.92 -31.63
N VAL A 1017 -26.14 2.69 -32.07
CA VAL A 1017 -26.68 3.88 -31.39
C VAL A 1017 -27.31 3.47 -30.05
N THR A 1018 -26.99 4.18 -28.98
CA THR A 1018 -27.60 4.08 -27.64
C THR A 1018 -28.97 4.76 -27.66
N ASP A 1019 -30.04 3.98 -27.84
CA ASP A 1019 -31.41 4.49 -27.72
C ASP A 1019 -31.81 4.60 -26.24
N ILE A 1020 -32.00 5.84 -25.78
CA ILE A 1020 -32.42 6.19 -24.41
C ILE A 1020 -33.81 5.61 -24.08
N GLY A 1021 -34.69 5.49 -25.08
CA GLY A 1021 -35.98 4.82 -24.93
C GLY A 1021 -35.83 3.31 -24.73
N MET A 1022 -34.83 2.68 -25.35
CA MET A 1022 -34.54 1.26 -25.22
C MET A 1022 -33.87 0.92 -23.88
N GLU A 1023 -32.91 1.74 -23.42
CA GLU A 1023 -32.32 1.65 -22.07
C GLU A 1023 -33.40 1.79 -20.98
N LYS A 1024 -34.25 2.81 -21.08
CA LYS A 1024 -35.39 2.98 -20.17
C LYS A 1024 -36.27 1.74 -20.13
N LYS A 1025 -36.61 1.17 -21.29
CA LYS A 1025 -37.45 -0.03 -21.41
C LYS A 1025 -36.77 -1.28 -20.84
N LEU A 1026 -35.44 -1.41 -20.96
CA LEU A 1026 -34.66 -2.49 -20.33
C LEU A 1026 -34.63 -2.38 -18.79
N VAL A 1027 -34.54 -1.17 -18.24
CA VAL A 1027 -34.65 -0.94 -16.79
C VAL A 1027 -36.07 -1.28 -16.31
N GLU A 1028 -37.11 -0.87 -17.04
CA GLU A 1028 -38.51 -1.17 -16.70
C GLU A 1028 -38.82 -2.68 -16.79
N GLU A 1029 -38.33 -3.40 -17.81
CA GLU A 1029 -38.54 -4.86 -17.98
C GLU A 1029 -37.74 -5.71 -16.97
N SER A 1030 -36.49 -5.31 -16.65
CA SER A 1030 -35.63 -6.04 -15.71
C SER A 1030 -36.03 -5.87 -14.25
N ALA A 1031 -36.55 -4.69 -13.87
CA ALA A 1031 -37.07 -4.43 -12.53
C ALA A 1031 -38.27 -5.33 -12.20
N VAL A 1032 -39.20 -5.49 -13.16
CA VAL A 1032 -40.39 -6.35 -13.00
C VAL A 1032 -40.02 -7.83 -12.94
N THR A 1033 -39.10 -8.28 -13.80
CA THR A 1033 -38.82 -9.72 -13.97
C THR A 1033 -37.99 -10.31 -12.83
N THR A 1034 -37.07 -9.55 -12.26
CA THR A 1034 -36.14 -10.05 -11.22
C THR A 1034 -36.81 -10.15 -9.86
N TYR A 1035 -37.57 -9.12 -9.46
CA TYR A 1035 -38.10 -8.99 -8.09
C TYR A 1035 -39.12 -10.08 -7.72
N MET A 1036 -39.95 -10.54 -8.67
CA MET A 1036 -40.96 -11.57 -8.40
C MET A 1036 -40.39 -13.00 -8.30
N LYS A 1037 -39.27 -13.27 -8.97
CA LYS A 1037 -38.75 -14.64 -9.14
C LYS A 1037 -38.03 -15.15 -7.89
N ASP A 1038 -37.25 -14.28 -7.25
CA ASP A 1038 -36.43 -14.64 -6.09
C ASP A 1038 -37.23 -14.78 -4.78
N TYR A 1039 -38.46 -14.26 -4.74
CA TYR A 1039 -39.38 -14.36 -3.60
C TYR A 1039 -40.52 -15.37 -3.79
N GLY A 1040 -40.56 -16.10 -4.91
CA GLY A 1040 -41.49 -17.22 -5.13
C GLY A 1040 -42.97 -16.84 -5.29
N ILE A 1041 -43.28 -15.55 -5.48
CA ILE A 1041 -44.65 -15.09 -5.72
C ILE A 1041 -45.04 -15.43 -7.17
N LYS A 1042 -46.13 -16.18 -7.34
CA LYS A 1042 -46.72 -16.39 -8.66
C LYS A 1042 -47.55 -15.16 -9.07
N ARG A 1043 -47.37 -14.82 -10.35
CA ARG A 1043 -47.96 -13.73 -11.14
C ARG A 1043 -49.33 -13.24 -10.70
#